data_AF-A0A8B9U058-F1
#
_entry.id   AF-A0A8B9U058-F1
#
_cell.length_a   1.000
_cell.length_b   1.000
_cell.length_c   1.000
_cell.angle_alpha   90.00
_cell.angle_beta   90.00
_cell.angle_gamma   90.00
#
_symmetry.space_group_name_H-M   'P 1'
#
loop_
_entity.id
_entity.type
_entity.pdbx_description
1 polymer ?
#
loop_
_entity_poly.entity_id
_entity_poly.type
_entity_poly.pdbx_seq_one_letter_code
_entity_poly.pdbx_strand_id
1 'polypeptide(L)'
;IAENLKDPSVLPDLCLSHANQLMIMLTNHRKLLDIKQKCTTAKQELANNLQVRLKWCCFVMLHADQDGEKLQALLRLVTELLERVKVVEALSTVPQMYCLAVVEVVRRKMFIKHYREWAGALIKDGKHLYEAERAKRESFGKLFRKSFLRNRLFRGLDSWPPSFCTRKPRRFDSELPDISLSDLQFLQSFCPSEVQPLLRVPILCDFEPLHQHVRALHNLVKAAQSLDEMSQTITDLLNEQKASNSQASPQSATTPRMESTTGTTIATSSKTPPSLSLQGPLCPPVCPPAPLEELSPDSIDAHTFDFETIAHPNLEQALKQGSLDLDSLAESPESDFMSAVNEFVIEENPVSPNVISDPQSPEMMVESLYSSVINAIDSRRMQDTNSCVKDVSVENASLSVCMEKCRVIAQDSKVHLRGIKEDLCHFRTLVQREQCDFSNSLKCTSLEILNTIEKVKLSLEKTLKDKHQKELQSLKSEYETKINKLLEDSEESQKKITKLKGDLLGLEEVLQNKNDEFAMVKNEKEAVVCLQNEKDQKLHELECKMETQNCEIKKLRQSRETVLEDLKKFHVESDERLQLLRAELQSLEQSHLKELENNLQARHLQEFEKVLAEHKDCLDKLKKENQQRLEQMQESHAAVVQEKQQQVEELKLKVSDLSDIRCKLEVELALKEAETDEMKLLLEESRNQQQETLKSQIDKETESLKKEIDKLNSKIQNSSDEYQVGLSELRTLMTIEKDQCISELVDRYEEESNLLRTELNKVTVLHQKTCEAEKRLSEQITELQSKLELEVNALEKEKTEKMALCEQREKYEAIIHTLKEEKELLVSNQEQDRQLLIQKLNSEKEDAVQTACKEFELQREAAEKGLLEKIQQLEMQVNRSPPTESSAESTLVAELQEKLQEEKMKFLEQLEEQERRKNEEMQNIRTSLTAEQQTNFNTVLAREKMKKENIINDLSDKLKVLTQQQEKDKGKHTVKCQHYLRYKIFFQTLQLKEEENKRLNQRLVSICAIFQVGDLVLIILDERHDNYVLFTVSPTLYFLHSESLAALDLKPGECASGASRRPWVLGKVMEKEYCQAKKAQNRFKVPLGTKFYRVKAVPWNKKV
;
A
#
# COMPACT_ATOMS: atom_id res chain seq x y z
N ILE A 1 18.73 16.80 102.89
CA ILE A 1 19.33 17.62 103.98
C ILE A 1 18.26 18.59 104.47
N ALA A 2 17.24 18.10 105.18
CA ALA A 2 16.01 18.89 105.46
C ALA A 2 15.21 18.43 106.70
N GLU A 3 15.83 17.76 107.68
CA GLU A 3 15.16 17.27 108.89
C GLU A 3 15.54 18.03 110.18
N ASN A 4 16.59 18.87 110.13
CA ASN A 4 17.17 19.51 111.32
C ASN A 4 16.81 20.99 111.51
N LEU A 5 15.90 21.56 110.71
CA LEU A 5 15.38 22.92 110.89
C LEU A 5 13.89 22.90 111.22
N LYS A 6 13.58 22.85 112.52
CA LYS A 6 12.23 23.06 113.06
C LYS A 6 11.91 24.56 113.23
N ASP A 7 12.33 25.38 112.28
CA ASP A 7 12.12 26.82 112.32
C ASP A 7 10.96 27.22 111.39
N PRO A 8 9.81 27.68 111.94
CA PRO A 8 8.66 28.05 111.13
C PRO A 8 8.89 29.33 110.30
N SER A 9 9.95 30.10 110.54
CA SER A 9 10.29 31.30 109.76
C SER A 9 10.83 31.00 108.35
N VAL A 10 11.34 29.78 108.11
CA VAL A 10 11.93 29.38 106.81
C VAL A 10 10.86 28.85 105.83
N LEU A 11 9.68 28.48 106.34
CA LEU A 11 8.60 27.89 105.53
C LEU A 11 8.09 28.83 104.41
N PRO A 12 7.89 30.15 104.61
CA PRO A 12 7.48 31.08 103.57
C PRO A 12 8.47 31.16 102.41
N ASP A 13 9.77 31.22 102.70
CA ASP A 13 10.82 31.30 101.67
C ASP A 13 10.95 30.00 100.88
N LEU A 14 10.79 28.85 101.54
CA LEU A 14 10.73 27.56 100.84
C LEU A 14 9.48 27.44 99.96
N CYS A 15 8.33 27.96 100.41
CA CYS A 15 7.11 28.04 99.61
C CYS A 15 7.27 29.00 98.41
N LEU A 16 7.93 30.15 98.58
CA LEU A 16 8.28 31.07 97.49
C LEU A 16 9.24 30.43 96.48
N SER A 17 10.25 29.71 96.97
CA SER A 17 11.18 28.95 96.13
C SER A 17 10.45 27.87 95.30
N HIS A 18 9.59 27.07 95.92
CA HIS A 18 8.76 26.09 95.20
C HIS A 18 7.77 26.75 94.22
N ALA A 19 7.18 27.90 94.56
CA ALA A 19 6.32 28.64 93.63
C ALA A 19 7.10 29.15 92.41
N ASN A 20 8.32 29.65 92.61
CA ASN A 20 9.22 30.07 91.53
C ASN A 20 9.65 28.87 90.65
N GLN A 21 9.98 27.72 91.25
CA GLN A 21 10.27 26.49 90.52
C GLN A 21 9.06 26.02 89.68
N LEU A 22 7.85 26.03 90.25
CA LEU A 22 6.62 25.71 89.53
C LEU A 22 6.34 26.69 88.37
N MET A 23 6.64 27.98 88.54
CA MET A 23 6.54 28.98 87.46
C MET A 23 7.58 28.75 86.34
N ILE A 24 8.80 28.31 86.68
CA ILE A 24 9.82 27.91 85.69
C ILE A 24 9.37 26.63 84.95
N MET A 25 8.86 25.63 85.66
CA MET A 25 8.31 24.40 85.07
C MET A 25 7.12 24.69 84.14
N LEU A 26 6.19 25.55 84.56
CA LEU A 26 5.05 25.99 83.75
C LEU A 26 5.52 26.74 82.48
N THR A 27 6.55 27.59 82.61
CA THR A 27 7.15 28.32 81.48
C THR A 27 7.82 27.37 80.50
N ASN A 28 8.57 26.38 80.98
CA ASN A 28 9.20 25.36 80.13
C ASN A 28 8.17 24.41 79.50
N HIS A 29 7.08 24.07 80.21
CA HIS A 29 5.96 23.32 79.64
C HIS A 29 5.27 24.09 78.50
N ARG A 30 5.02 25.40 78.68
CA ARG A 30 4.49 26.27 77.61
C ARG A 30 5.40 26.31 76.38
N LYS A 31 6.73 26.44 76.56
CA LYS A 31 7.71 26.35 75.46
C LYS A 31 7.66 24.99 74.73
N LEU A 32 7.55 23.89 75.47
CA LEU A 32 7.44 22.54 74.88
C LEU A 32 6.13 22.34 74.11
N LEU A 33 5.01 22.93 74.57
CA LEU A 33 3.74 22.93 73.83
C LEU A 33 3.83 23.74 72.53
N ASP A 34 4.44 24.93 72.56
CA ASP A 34 4.68 25.76 71.37
C ASP A 34 5.57 25.05 70.33
N ILE A 35 6.69 24.45 70.76
CA ILE A 35 7.56 23.64 69.89
C ILE A 35 6.79 22.45 69.32
N LYS A 36 6.01 21.73 70.14
CA LYS A 36 5.15 20.62 69.68
C LYS A 36 4.16 21.10 68.62
N GLN A 37 3.49 22.23 68.85
CA GLN A 37 2.50 22.81 67.94
C GLN A 37 3.14 23.17 66.59
N LYS A 38 4.27 23.90 66.60
CA LYS A 38 5.05 24.22 65.40
C LYS A 38 5.48 22.97 64.63
N CYS A 39 5.98 21.95 65.33
CA CYS A 39 6.33 20.66 64.71
C CYS A 39 5.13 19.90 64.14
N THR A 40 3.92 20.02 64.72
CA THR A 40 2.71 19.42 64.13
C THR A 40 2.22 20.19 62.90
N THR A 41 2.25 21.53 62.92
CA THR A 41 1.87 22.36 61.76
C THR A 41 2.78 22.08 60.57
N ALA A 42 4.10 22.16 60.75
CA ALA A 42 5.06 21.91 59.67
C ALA A 42 4.96 20.47 59.10
N LYS A 43 4.63 19.48 59.94
CA LYS A 43 4.36 18.10 59.46
C LYS A 43 3.06 18.01 58.66
N GLN A 44 2.01 18.72 59.05
CA GLN A 44 0.76 18.75 58.31
C GLN A 44 0.92 19.47 56.97
N GLU A 45 1.64 20.59 56.92
CA GLU A 45 1.99 21.32 55.69
C GLU A 45 2.79 20.44 54.72
N LEU A 46 3.82 19.75 55.22
CA LEU A 46 4.61 18.80 54.42
C LEU A 46 3.75 17.63 53.92
N ALA A 47 2.91 17.05 54.77
CA ALA A 47 2.01 15.96 54.38
C ALA A 47 1.00 16.41 53.29
N ASN A 48 0.41 17.59 53.44
CA ASN A 48 -0.48 18.19 52.45
C ASN A 48 0.25 18.44 51.11
N ASN A 49 1.47 18.99 51.15
CA ASN A 49 2.26 19.27 49.95
C ASN A 49 2.64 17.96 49.21
N LEU A 50 3.09 16.94 49.96
CA LEU A 50 3.39 15.62 49.41
C LEU A 50 2.14 14.94 48.83
N GLN A 51 0.98 15.04 49.50
CA GLN A 51 -0.28 14.49 49.00
C GLN A 51 -0.69 15.13 47.67
N VAL A 52 -0.57 16.47 47.54
CA VAL A 52 -0.87 17.18 46.29
C VAL A 52 0.10 16.77 45.18
N ARG A 53 1.42 16.72 45.46
CA ARG A 53 2.43 16.27 44.47
C ARG A 53 2.19 14.84 44.02
N LEU A 54 1.97 13.91 44.95
CA LEU A 54 1.70 12.50 44.64
C LEU A 54 0.40 12.34 43.83
N LYS A 55 -0.65 13.11 44.13
CA LYS A 55 -1.87 13.13 43.32
C LYS A 55 -1.60 13.56 41.87
N TRP A 56 -0.76 14.57 41.66
CA TRP A 56 -0.31 14.98 40.32
C TRP A 56 0.52 13.91 39.62
N CYS A 57 1.46 13.26 40.31
CA CYS A 57 2.23 12.15 39.74
C CYS A 57 1.30 10.99 39.32
N CYS A 58 0.36 10.58 40.16
CA CYS A 58 -0.62 9.53 39.82
C CYS A 58 -1.52 9.92 38.65
N PHE A 59 -1.93 11.19 38.54
CA PHE A 59 -2.72 11.70 37.43
C PHE A 59 -1.93 11.64 36.11
N VAL A 60 -0.67 12.09 36.10
CA VAL A 60 0.20 12.07 34.91
C VAL A 60 0.52 10.65 34.48
N MET A 61 0.82 9.74 35.42
CA MET A 61 1.01 8.31 35.12
C MET A 61 -0.25 7.69 34.50
N LEU A 62 -1.42 7.90 35.10
CA LEU A 62 -2.69 7.35 34.60
C LEU A 62 -3.03 7.86 33.19
N HIS A 63 -2.72 9.12 32.88
CA HIS A 63 -2.86 9.65 31.52
C HIS A 63 -1.86 9.03 30.54
N ALA A 64 -0.59 8.93 30.92
CA ALA A 64 0.44 8.30 30.08
C ALA A 64 0.12 6.82 29.77
N ASP A 65 -0.38 6.07 30.76
CA ASP A 65 -0.83 4.68 30.58
C ASP A 65 -2.03 4.61 29.62
N GLN A 66 -3.04 5.47 29.79
CA GLN A 66 -4.22 5.52 28.90
C GLN A 66 -3.86 5.91 27.47
N ASP A 67 -2.97 6.88 27.28
CA ASP A 67 -2.53 7.31 25.95
C ASP A 67 -1.60 6.26 25.31
N GLY A 68 -0.84 5.50 26.11
CA GLY A 68 -0.14 4.30 25.68
C GLY A 68 -1.08 3.19 25.17
N GLU A 69 -2.17 2.90 25.90
CA GLU A 69 -3.21 1.96 25.43
C GLU A 69 -3.85 2.42 24.11
N LYS A 70 -4.18 3.71 23.97
CA LYS A 70 -4.71 4.30 22.73
C LYS A 70 -3.71 4.16 21.58
N LEU A 71 -2.43 4.51 21.80
CA LEU A 71 -1.37 4.38 20.81
C LEU A 71 -1.22 2.93 20.33
N GLN A 72 -1.25 1.96 21.25
CA GLN A 72 -1.12 0.55 20.88
C GLN A 72 -2.38 0.00 20.19
N ALA A 73 -3.57 0.51 20.50
CA ALA A 73 -4.79 0.21 19.76
C ALA A 73 -4.74 0.76 18.32
N LEU A 74 -4.28 2.00 18.14
CA LEU A 74 -4.07 2.62 16.82
C LEU A 74 -3.02 1.86 16.01
N LEU A 75 -1.89 1.49 16.61
CA LEU A 75 -0.83 0.70 15.94
C LEU A 75 -1.34 -0.65 15.41
N ARG A 76 -2.19 -1.34 16.19
CA ARG A 76 -2.84 -2.59 15.74
C ARG A 76 -3.77 -2.33 14.56
N LEU A 77 -4.60 -1.28 14.62
CA LEU A 77 -5.53 -0.94 13.55
C LEU A 77 -4.82 -0.52 12.26
N VAL A 78 -3.71 0.23 12.36
CA VAL A 78 -2.85 0.58 11.21
C VAL A 78 -2.18 -0.67 10.62
N THR A 79 -1.74 -1.61 11.45
CA THR A 79 -1.14 -2.87 10.98
C THR A 79 -2.17 -3.74 10.27
N GLU A 80 -3.39 -3.87 10.82
CA GLU A 80 -4.47 -4.61 10.16
C GLU A 80 -4.92 -3.93 8.86
N LEU A 81 -4.98 -2.58 8.83
CA LEU A 81 -5.26 -1.83 7.61
C LEU A 81 -4.19 -2.07 6.54
N LEU A 82 -2.90 -2.11 6.92
CA LEU A 82 -1.79 -2.36 6.01
C LEU A 82 -1.85 -3.77 5.39
N GLU A 83 -2.18 -4.80 6.17
CA GLU A 83 -2.43 -6.14 5.62
C GLU A 83 -3.67 -6.19 4.70
N ARG A 84 -4.74 -5.46 5.04
CA ARG A 84 -5.90 -5.32 4.15
C ARG A 84 -5.56 -4.60 2.84
N VAL A 85 -4.70 -3.57 2.89
CA VAL A 85 -4.22 -2.84 1.70
C VAL A 85 -3.41 -3.76 0.79
N LYS A 86 -2.48 -4.58 1.33
CA LYS A 86 -1.76 -5.60 0.54
C LYS A 86 -2.71 -6.57 -0.19
N VAL A 87 -3.81 -6.96 0.45
CA VAL A 87 -4.82 -7.82 -0.18
C VAL A 87 -5.57 -7.09 -1.30
N VAL A 88 -5.89 -5.80 -1.12
CA VAL A 88 -6.51 -4.96 -2.18
C VAL A 88 -5.55 -4.75 -3.35
N GLU A 89 -4.27 -4.48 -3.08
CA GLU A 89 -3.20 -4.35 -4.07
C GLU A 89 -3.04 -5.66 -4.87
N ALA A 90 -2.92 -6.81 -4.20
CA ALA A 90 -2.91 -8.10 -4.87
C ALA A 90 -4.16 -8.33 -5.74
N LEU A 91 -5.36 -8.06 -5.21
CA LEU A 91 -6.64 -8.18 -5.94
C LEU A 91 -6.72 -7.27 -7.17
N SER A 92 -6.09 -6.10 -7.16
CA SER A 92 -6.05 -5.18 -8.33
C SER A 92 -5.35 -5.79 -9.55
N THR A 93 -4.39 -6.70 -9.34
CA THR A 93 -3.65 -7.38 -10.42
C THR A 93 -4.40 -8.59 -10.98
N VAL A 94 -5.34 -9.18 -10.23
CA VAL A 94 -6.04 -10.42 -10.60
C VAL A 94 -6.80 -10.31 -11.93
N PRO A 95 -7.52 -9.22 -12.25
CA PRO A 95 -8.20 -9.09 -13.55
C PRO A 95 -7.23 -9.11 -14.75
N GLN A 96 -6.05 -8.49 -14.62
CA GLN A 96 -5.03 -8.49 -15.67
C GLN A 96 -4.46 -9.91 -15.86
N MET A 97 -4.10 -10.57 -14.77
CA MET A 97 -3.60 -11.95 -14.78
C MET A 97 -4.63 -12.95 -15.32
N TYR A 98 -5.92 -12.74 -15.03
CA TYR A 98 -7.02 -13.54 -15.59
C TYR A 98 -7.10 -13.39 -17.11
N CYS A 99 -7.05 -12.15 -17.63
CA CYS A 99 -7.11 -11.90 -19.08
C CYS A 99 -5.91 -12.51 -19.82
N LEU A 100 -4.70 -12.39 -19.26
CA LEU A 100 -3.50 -13.04 -19.79
C LEU A 100 -3.60 -14.58 -19.78
N ALA A 101 -4.15 -15.17 -18.70
CA ALA A 101 -4.36 -16.61 -18.61
C ALA A 101 -5.40 -17.12 -19.63
N VAL A 102 -6.49 -16.37 -19.84
CA VAL A 102 -7.51 -16.68 -20.85
C VAL A 102 -6.91 -16.63 -22.27
N VAL A 103 -6.10 -15.61 -22.58
CA VAL A 103 -5.36 -15.54 -23.86
C VAL A 103 -4.41 -16.72 -24.04
N GLU A 104 -3.65 -17.09 -23.00
CA GLU A 104 -2.71 -18.22 -23.06
C GLU A 104 -3.42 -19.57 -23.26
N VAL A 105 -4.60 -19.77 -22.67
CA VAL A 105 -5.46 -20.95 -22.94
C VAL A 105 -5.87 -21.00 -24.41
N VAL A 106 -6.39 -19.90 -24.97
CA VAL A 106 -6.79 -19.84 -26.39
C VAL A 106 -5.59 -20.05 -27.32
N ARG A 107 -4.42 -19.46 -27.00
CA ARG A 107 -3.16 -19.64 -27.73
C ARG A 107 -2.71 -21.11 -27.75
N ARG A 108 -2.75 -21.79 -26.60
CA ARG A 108 -2.44 -23.23 -26.50
C ARG A 108 -3.45 -24.10 -27.24
N LYS A 109 -4.74 -23.77 -27.22
CA LYS A 109 -5.76 -24.51 -27.97
C LYS A 109 -5.59 -24.40 -29.48
N MET A 110 -5.18 -23.24 -30.00
CA MET A 110 -4.79 -23.12 -31.40
C MET A 110 -3.50 -23.91 -31.72
N PHE A 111 -2.47 -23.82 -30.87
CA PHE A 111 -1.24 -24.60 -31.07
C PHE A 111 -1.50 -26.11 -31.08
N ILE A 112 -2.23 -26.66 -30.11
CA ILE A 112 -2.48 -28.10 -30.05
C ILE A 112 -3.40 -28.60 -31.17
N LYS A 113 -4.27 -27.74 -31.73
CA LYS A 113 -5.01 -28.05 -32.96
C LYS A 113 -4.04 -28.28 -34.12
N HIS A 114 -3.23 -27.28 -34.47
CA HIS A 114 -2.29 -27.38 -35.58
C HIS A 114 -1.21 -28.45 -35.37
N TYR A 115 -0.73 -28.64 -34.14
CA TYR A 115 0.18 -29.73 -33.79
C TYR A 115 -0.46 -31.11 -34.03
N ARG A 116 -1.74 -31.31 -33.67
CA ARG A 116 -2.45 -32.58 -33.92
C ARG A 116 -2.75 -32.79 -35.40
N GLU A 117 -3.05 -31.74 -36.15
CA GLU A 117 -3.24 -31.78 -37.61
C GLU A 117 -1.94 -32.20 -38.31
N TRP A 118 -0.84 -31.49 -38.03
CA TRP A 118 0.50 -31.81 -38.54
C TRP A 118 0.96 -33.23 -38.16
N ALA A 119 0.96 -33.57 -36.87
CA ALA A 119 1.40 -34.89 -36.42
C ALA A 119 0.50 -36.00 -36.97
N GLY A 120 -0.82 -35.77 -37.06
CA GLY A 120 -1.77 -36.72 -37.65
C GLY A 120 -1.46 -37.01 -39.12
N ALA A 121 -1.14 -35.99 -39.91
CA ALA A 121 -0.76 -36.15 -41.31
C ALA A 121 0.60 -36.84 -41.46
N LEU A 122 1.62 -36.38 -40.71
CA LEU A 122 2.96 -36.99 -40.68
C LEU A 122 2.92 -38.49 -40.35
N ILE A 123 2.04 -38.88 -39.43
CA ILE A 123 1.87 -40.28 -39.01
C ILE A 123 1.10 -41.09 -40.05
N LYS A 124 0.12 -40.51 -40.74
CA LYS A 124 -0.58 -41.17 -41.84
C LYS A 124 0.38 -41.49 -42.98
N ASP A 125 1.11 -40.48 -43.47
CA ASP A 125 2.05 -40.65 -44.58
C ASP A 125 3.27 -41.51 -44.17
N GLY A 126 3.82 -41.31 -42.95
CA GLY A 126 4.89 -42.14 -42.41
C GLY A 126 4.50 -43.62 -42.22
N LYS A 127 3.26 -43.89 -41.80
CA LYS A 127 2.71 -45.25 -41.75
C LYS A 127 2.55 -45.84 -43.16
N HIS A 128 2.00 -45.09 -44.12
CA HIS A 128 1.89 -45.57 -45.50
C HIS A 128 3.26 -45.86 -46.13
N LEU A 129 4.27 -45.02 -45.90
CA LEU A 129 5.65 -45.26 -46.37
C LEU A 129 6.22 -46.55 -45.76
N TYR A 130 6.04 -46.72 -44.45
CA TYR A 130 6.49 -47.92 -43.72
C TYR A 130 5.81 -49.20 -44.23
N GLU A 131 4.50 -49.16 -44.45
CA GLU A 131 3.72 -50.32 -44.91
C GLU A 131 4.00 -50.65 -46.38
N ALA A 132 4.22 -49.65 -47.25
CA ALA A 132 4.62 -49.86 -48.65
C ALA A 132 6.02 -50.48 -48.76
N GLU A 133 7.02 -49.93 -48.06
CA GLU A 133 8.39 -50.50 -48.03
C GLU A 133 8.40 -51.92 -47.42
N ARG A 134 7.58 -52.14 -46.39
CA ARG A 134 7.40 -53.48 -45.81
C ARG A 134 6.78 -54.46 -46.82
N ALA A 135 5.76 -54.03 -47.57
CA ALA A 135 5.13 -54.85 -48.61
C ALA A 135 6.13 -55.22 -49.72
N LYS A 136 6.93 -54.27 -50.20
CA LYS A 136 8.01 -54.50 -51.19
C LYS A 136 9.07 -55.50 -50.71
N ARG A 137 9.53 -55.36 -49.46
CA ARG A 137 10.45 -56.33 -48.86
C ARG A 137 9.82 -57.71 -48.69
N GLU A 138 8.52 -57.78 -48.42
CA GLU A 138 7.81 -59.06 -48.31
C GLU A 138 7.56 -59.72 -49.68
N SER A 139 7.20 -58.97 -50.72
CA SER A 139 7.00 -59.49 -52.09
C SER A 139 8.32 -59.98 -52.70
N PHE A 140 9.36 -59.15 -52.70
CA PHE A 140 10.71 -59.56 -53.11
C PHE A 140 11.23 -60.71 -52.23
N GLY A 141 10.99 -60.65 -50.91
CA GLY A 141 11.34 -61.71 -49.98
C GLY A 141 10.69 -63.05 -50.32
N LYS A 142 9.41 -63.07 -50.74
CA LYS A 142 8.72 -64.29 -51.20
C LYS A 142 9.39 -64.91 -52.43
N LEU A 143 9.84 -64.10 -53.39
CA LEU A 143 10.58 -64.56 -54.57
C LEU A 143 12.00 -65.05 -54.21
N PHE A 144 12.76 -64.23 -53.49
CA PHE A 144 14.17 -64.44 -53.20
C PHE A 144 14.42 -65.49 -52.10
N ARG A 145 13.40 -65.85 -51.30
CA ARG A 145 13.45 -66.93 -50.29
C ARG A 145 14.00 -68.26 -50.81
N LYS A 146 13.77 -68.56 -52.10
CA LYS A 146 14.22 -69.79 -52.77
C LYS A 146 15.57 -69.65 -53.50
N SER A 147 16.19 -68.47 -53.48
CA SER A 147 17.48 -68.21 -54.17
C SER A 147 18.67 -68.68 -53.36
N PHE A 148 19.59 -69.41 -54.01
CA PHE A 148 20.86 -69.84 -53.41
C PHE A 148 21.79 -68.67 -53.03
N LEU A 149 21.58 -67.50 -53.62
CA LEU A 149 22.37 -66.28 -53.38
C LEU A 149 22.14 -65.68 -51.98
N ARG A 150 20.92 -65.85 -51.43
CA ARG A 150 20.41 -65.15 -50.23
C ARG A 150 21.33 -65.26 -49.02
N ASN A 151 21.74 -66.48 -48.66
CA ASN A 151 22.52 -66.73 -47.45
C ASN A 151 24.05 -66.62 -47.64
N ARG A 152 24.53 -66.44 -48.88
CA ARG A 152 25.96 -66.37 -49.22
C ARG A 152 26.44 -64.97 -49.61
N LEU A 153 25.73 -64.25 -50.47
CA LEU A 153 26.16 -62.94 -50.98
C LEU A 153 25.45 -61.76 -50.30
N PHE A 154 24.16 -61.88 -50.00
CA PHE A 154 23.32 -60.75 -49.60
C PHE A 154 22.75 -60.91 -48.18
N ARG A 155 23.64 -61.13 -47.21
CA ARG A 155 23.28 -61.19 -45.78
C ARG A 155 22.69 -59.84 -45.34
N GLY A 156 21.53 -59.88 -44.70
CA GLY A 156 20.82 -58.67 -44.23
C GLY A 156 19.66 -58.21 -45.12
N LEU A 157 19.42 -58.83 -46.29
CA LEU A 157 18.22 -58.53 -47.11
C LEU A 157 16.89 -58.81 -46.41
N ASP A 158 16.88 -59.72 -45.42
CA ASP A 158 15.73 -60.03 -44.57
C ASP A 158 15.51 -59.02 -43.41
N SER A 159 16.24 -57.89 -43.41
CA SER A 159 16.07 -56.83 -42.39
C SER A 159 14.83 -55.96 -42.65
N TRP A 160 14.13 -55.61 -41.58
CA TRP A 160 12.98 -54.71 -41.61
C TRP A 160 13.39 -53.29 -41.19
N PRO A 161 12.81 -52.23 -41.79
CA PRO A 161 12.99 -50.87 -41.27
C PRO A 161 12.42 -50.73 -39.85
N PRO A 162 12.97 -49.84 -39.01
CA PRO A 162 12.39 -49.48 -37.71
C PRO A 162 11.11 -48.66 -37.89
N SER A 163 10.14 -48.83 -36.99
CA SER A 163 8.81 -48.19 -37.10
C SER A 163 8.82 -46.73 -36.64
N PHE A 164 9.40 -45.84 -37.44
CA PHE A 164 9.46 -44.39 -37.19
C PHE A 164 8.11 -43.70 -37.52
N CYS A 165 7.68 -42.73 -36.69
CA CYS A 165 6.44 -41.96 -36.85
C CYS A 165 5.15 -42.75 -37.15
N THR A 166 5.04 -44.02 -36.78
CA THR A 166 3.84 -44.86 -37.05
C THR A 166 2.77 -44.81 -35.94
N ARG A 167 2.97 -44.04 -34.86
CA ARG A 167 2.12 -44.01 -33.66
C ARG A 167 1.79 -42.59 -33.21
N LYS A 168 0.57 -42.37 -32.70
CA LYS A 168 0.09 -41.06 -32.21
C LYS A 168 0.89 -40.59 -30.97
N PRO A 169 1.22 -39.30 -30.84
CA PRO A 169 1.84 -38.75 -29.63
C PRO A 169 0.93 -38.89 -28.41
N ARG A 170 1.53 -38.76 -27.22
CA ARG A 170 0.75 -38.64 -25.97
C ARG A 170 -0.10 -37.37 -26.00
N ARG A 171 -1.29 -37.41 -25.40
CA ARG A 171 -2.12 -36.21 -25.21
C ARG A 171 -1.47 -35.31 -24.14
N PHE A 172 -1.51 -34.00 -24.36
CA PHE A 172 -1.16 -32.95 -23.41
C PHE A 172 -2.25 -31.85 -23.49
N ASP A 173 -2.22 -30.88 -22.56
CA ASP A 173 -3.16 -29.76 -22.45
C ASP A 173 -4.67 -30.15 -22.48
N SER A 174 -4.99 -31.40 -22.11
CA SER A 174 -6.36 -31.94 -22.14
C SER A 174 -7.27 -31.44 -21.02
N GLU A 175 -6.71 -30.78 -20.01
CA GLU A 175 -7.43 -30.21 -18.86
C GLU A 175 -7.68 -28.69 -19.01
N LEU A 176 -7.23 -28.07 -20.11
CA LEU A 176 -7.44 -26.64 -20.33
C LEU A 176 -8.93 -26.32 -20.61
N PRO A 177 -9.49 -25.25 -20.00
CA PRO A 177 -10.87 -24.80 -20.23
C PRO A 177 -11.19 -24.61 -21.71
N ASP A 178 -12.43 -24.89 -22.13
CA ASP A 178 -12.85 -24.69 -23.53
C ASP A 178 -13.29 -23.25 -23.76
N ILE A 179 -12.38 -22.50 -24.38
CA ILE A 179 -12.51 -21.07 -24.70
C ILE A 179 -12.08 -20.92 -26.16
N SER A 180 -12.92 -20.30 -26.97
CA SER A 180 -12.69 -20.03 -28.39
C SER A 180 -12.18 -18.60 -28.64
N LEU A 181 -11.73 -18.34 -29.88
CA LEU A 181 -11.44 -16.96 -30.32
C LEU A 181 -12.68 -16.05 -30.27
N SER A 182 -13.86 -16.60 -30.53
CA SER A 182 -15.14 -15.88 -30.42
C SER A 182 -15.44 -15.50 -28.97
N ASP A 183 -15.18 -16.38 -28.00
CA ASP A 183 -15.36 -16.06 -26.57
C ASP A 183 -14.36 -15.01 -26.10
N LEU A 184 -13.15 -15.00 -26.66
CA LEU A 184 -12.13 -13.99 -26.41
C LEU A 184 -12.56 -12.60 -26.94
N GLN A 185 -13.08 -12.55 -28.18
CA GLN A 185 -13.59 -11.32 -28.80
C GLN A 185 -14.84 -10.80 -28.08
N PHE A 186 -15.73 -11.70 -27.66
CA PHE A 186 -16.88 -11.39 -26.81
C PHE A 186 -16.42 -10.81 -25.46
N LEU A 187 -15.49 -11.47 -24.76
CA LEU A 187 -14.94 -10.94 -23.50
C LEU A 187 -14.28 -9.57 -23.71
N GLN A 188 -13.55 -9.37 -24.81
CA GLN A 188 -12.93 -8.09 -25.14
C GLN A 188 -13.97 -6.97 -25.35
N SER A 189 -15.13 -7.25 -25.95
CA SER A 189 -16.17 -6.22 -26.16
C SER A 189 -16.91 -5.78 -24.89
N PHE A 190 -16.87 -6.58 -23.83
CA PHE A 190 -17.44 -6.23 -22.51
C PHE A 190 -16.39 -5.76 -21.48
N CYS A 191 -15.10 -5.78 -21.80
CA CYS A 191 -14.02 -5.37 -20.90
C CYS A 191 -13.71 -3.85 -21.00
N PRO A 192 -13.27 -3.21 -19.90
CA PRO A 192 -12.77 -1.83 -19.91
C PRO A 192 -11.57 -1.63 -20.84
N SER A 193 -11.42 -0.39 -21.35
CA SER A 193 -10.39 0.03 -22.31
C SER A 193 -8.95 -0.28 -21.88
N GLU A 194 -8.70 -0.31 -20.58
CA GLU A 194 -7.40 -0.56 -19.96
C GLU A 194 -7.01 -2.04 -20.05
N VAL A 195 -8.00 -2.93 -20.18
CA VAL A 195 -7.84 -4.39 -20.15
C VAL A 195 -7.97 -5.00 -21.55
N GLN A 196 -8.70 -4.35 -22.47
CA GLN A 196 -8.84 -4.78 -23.87
C GLN A 196 -7.52 -5.10 -24.60
N PRO A 197 -6.39 -4.38 -24.40
CA PRO A 197 -5.11 -4.72 -25.02
C PRO A 197 -4.55 -6.08 -24.57
N LEU A 198 -4.82 -6.48 -23.32
CA LEU A 198 -4.36 -7.76 -22.75
C LEU A 198 -5.15 -8.96 -23.30
N LEU A 199 -6.31 -8.73 -23.91
CA LEU A 199 -7.18 -9.75 -24.53
C LEU A 199 -6.89 -9.97 -26.03
N ARG A 200 -5.67 -9.68 -26.48
CA ARG A 200 -5.21 -9.95 -27.84
C ARG A 200 -4.31 -11.17 -27.86
N VAL A 201 -4.59 -12.16 -28.71
CA VAL A 201 -3.71 -13.33 -28.82
C VAL A 201 -2.42 -12.96 -29.54
N PRO A 202 -1.23 -13.29 -29.01
CA PRO A 202 0.02 -13.15 -29.73
C PRO A 202 -0.01 -13.91 -31.06
N ILE A 203 0.69 -13.37 -32.07
CA ILE A 203 0.90 -14.07 -33.35
C ILE A 203 1.56 -15.41 -33.06
N LEU A 204 0.92 -16.51 -33.49
CA LEU A 204 1.47 -17.85 -33.34
C LEU A 204 2.73 -18.01 -34.19
N CYS A 205 3.62 -18.93 -33.79
CA CYS A 205 4.72 -19.37 -34.65
C CYS A 205 4.17 -19.84 -36.00
N ASP A 206 4.86 -19.52 -37.09
CA ASP A 206 4.45 -19.96 -38.42
C ASP A 206 4.49 -21.50 -38.52
N PHE A 207 3.35 -22.09 -38.88
CA PHE A 207 3.19 -23.53 -39.07
C PHE A 207 3.44 -23.95 -40.53
N GLU A 208 3.58 -23.02 -41.48
CA GLU A 208 3.82 -23.33 -42.90
C GLU A 208 5.06 -24.23 -43.13
N PRO A 209 6.21 -24.07 -42.44
CA PRO A 209 7.34 -25.00 -42.56
C PRO A 209 6.98 -26.46 -42.19
N LEU A 210 6.08 -26.65 -41.22
CA LEU A 210 5.59 -27.97 -40.81
C LEU A 210 4.64 -28.57 -41.86
N HIS A 211 3.80 -27.73 -42.49
CA HIS A 211 2.96 -28.14 -43.61
C HIS A 211 3.78 -28.47 -44.87
N GLN A 212 4.87 -27.73 -45.14
CA GLN A 212 5.81 -28.04 -46.22
C GLN A 212 6.50 -29.39 -46.02
N HIS A 213 6.92 -29.73 -44.80
CA HIS A 213 7.44 -31.06 -44.46
C HIS A 213 6.42 -32.16 -44.78
N VAL A 214 5.15 -31.98 -44.40
CA VAL A 214 4.08 -32.93 -44.71
C VAL A 214 3.86 -33.07 -46.23
N ARG A 215 3.83 -31.96 -46.99
CA ARG A 215 3.73 -32.03 -48.47
C ARG A 215 4.91 -32.80 -49.09
N ALA A 216 6.13 -32.59 -48.60
CA ALA A 216 7.31 -33.29 -49.08
C ALA A 216 7.24 -34.80 -48.79
N LEU A 217 6.85 -35.20 -47.56
CA LEU A 217 6.66 -36.61 -47.21
C LEU A 217 5.52 -37.25 -48.01
N HIS A 218 4.41 -36.55 -48.20
CA HIS A 218 3.28 -37.04 -48.98
C HIS A 218 3.64 -37.26 -50.46
N ASN A 219 4.47 -36.39 -51.04
CA ASN A 219 5.02 -36.58 -52.39
C ASN A 219 6.01 -37.76 -52.44
N LEU A 220 6.81 -37.97 -51.38
CA LEU A 220 7.68 -39.15 -51.26
C LEU A 220 6.88 -40.46 -51.17
N VAL A 221 5.76 -40.48 -50.45
CA VAL A 221 4.83 -41.63 -50.40
C VAL A 221 4.29 -41.95 -51.80
N LYS A 222 3.84 -40.93 -52.55
CA LYS A 222 3.38 -41.10 -53.94
C LYS A 222 4.47 -41.64 -54.86
N ALA A 223 5.70 -41.13 -54.74
CA ALA A 223 6.84 -41.63 -55.52
C ALA A 223 7.24 -43.08 -55.13
N ALA A 224 7.15 -43.44 -53.85
CA ALA A 224 7.39 -44.81 -53.39
C ALA A 224 6.31 -45.79 -53.89
N GLN A 225 5.07 -45.32 -54.04
CA GLN A 225 3.95 -46.07 -54.61
C GLN A 225 4.08 -46.24 -56.13
N SER A 226 4.39 -45.19 -56.91
CA SER A 226 4.56 -45.35 -58.37
C SER A 226 5.78 -46.20 -58.74
N LEU A 227 6.84 -46.21 -57.91
CA LEU A 227 7.97 -47.14 -58.10
C LEU A 227 7.59 -48.62 -57.89
N ASP A 228 6.38 -48.92 -57.39
CA ASP A 228 5.89 -50.30 -57.27
C ASP A 228 5.50 -50.90 -58.63
N GLU A 229 5.00 -50.09 -59.56
CA GLU A 229 4.70 -50.53 -60.95
C GLU A 229 5.96 -51.12 -61.63
N MET A 230 7.13 -50.52 -61.38
CA MET A 230 8.40 -50.99 -61.92
C MET A 230 8.89 -52.28 -61.26
N SER A 231 8.68 -52.46 -59.96
CA SER A 231 9.05 -53.70 -59.25
C SER A 231 8.06 -54.84 -59.53
N GLN A 232 6.79 -54.51 -59.79
CA GLN A 232 5.78 -55.42 -60.31
C GLN A 232 6.14 -55.87 -61.73
N THR A 233 6.47 -54.95 -62.64
CA THR A 233 6.93 -55.26 -64.01
C THR A 233 8.14 -56.19 -64.01
N ILE A 234 9.14 -55.94 -63.15
CA ILE A 234 10.31 -56.83 -63.00
C ILE A 234 9.91 -58.20 -62.45
N THR A 235 8.95 -58.26 -61.52
CA THR A 235 8.42 -59.51 -60.96
C THR A 235 7.70 -60.34 -62.02
N ASP A 236 6.91 -59.70 -62.86
CA ASP A 236 6.12 -60.36 -63.88
C ASP A 236 7.00 -60.86 -65.04
N LEU A 237 7.98 -60.07 -65.50
CA LEU A 237 9.01 -60.52 -66.44
C LEU A 237 9.81 -61.74 -65.92
N LEU A 238 10.09 -61.81 -64.61
CA LEU A 238 10.75 -62.96 -63.96
C LEU A 238 9.82 -64.18 -63.78
N ASN A 239 8.50 -64.00 -63.91
CA ASN A 239 7.54 -65.09 -63.99
C ASN A 239 7.36 -65.56 -65.45
N GLU A 240 7.30 -64.65 -66.43
CA GLU A 240 7.24 -64.98 -67.86
C GLU A 240 8.49 -65.74 -68.34
N GLN A 241 9.69 -65.41 -67.87
CA GLN A 241 10.91 -66.17 -68.15
C GLN A 241 10.89 -67.62 -67.62
N LYS A 242 10.00 -67.96 -66.67
CA LYS A 242 9.79 -69.35 -66.24
C LYS A 242 8.77 -70.09 -67.10
N ALA A 243 7.79 -69.40 -67.67
CA ALA A 243 6.82 -70.00 -68.58
C ALA A 243 7.45 -70.38 -69.93
N SER A 244 8.35 -69.53 -70.44
CA SER A 244 8.91 -69.61 -71.81
C SER A 244 10.02 -70.65 -72.03
N ASN A 245 10.49 -71.35 -70.98
CA ASN A 245 11.59 -72.33 -71.08
C ASN A 245 11.12 -73.79 -71.35
N SER A 246 10.09 -73.98 -72.20
CA SER A 246 9.48 -75.30 -72.49
C SER A 246 9.48 -75.67 -73.98
N GLN A 247 10.62 -76.21 -74.45
CA GLN A 247 10.82 -77.06 -75.65
C GLN A 247 10.72 -76.49 -77.10
N ALA A 248 11.72 -76.91 -77.90
CA ALA A 248 11.67 -77.36 -79.31
C ALA A 248 11.66 -76.39 -80.52
N SER A 249 12.85 -76.27 -81.11
CA SER A 249 13.25 -76.03 -82.53
C SER A 249 12.70 -77.09 -83.52
N PRO A 250 12.86 -77.03 -84.89
CA PRO A 250 12.93 -75.90 -85.87
C PRO A 250 12.18 -76.17 -87.24
N GLN A 251 12.45 -75.31 -88.26
CA GLN A 251 12.29 -75.51 -89.74
C GLN A 251 10.87 -75.40 -90.37
N SER A 252 10.65 -74.92 -91.62
CA SER A 252 11.51 -74.26 -92.65
C SER A 252 10.67 -73.57 -93.76
N ALA A 253 11.18 -72.47 -94.36
CA ALA A 253 11.01 -71.89 -95.73
C ALA A 253 9.63 -71.95 -96.50
N THR A 254 9.23 -71.02 -97.38
CA THR A 254 9.98 -70.30 -98.44
C THR A 254 9.26 -69.01 -98.95
N THR A 255 9.97 -68.18 -99.72
CA THR A 255 9.63 -66.89 -100.42
C THR A 255 8.71 -67.08 -101.66
N PRO A 256 8.31 -66.07 -102.51
CA PRO A 256 8.83 -64.69 -102.80
C PRO A 256 7.70 -63.58 -102.90
N ARG A 257 7.79 -62.37 -103.54
CA ARG A 257 8.58 -61.83 -104.67
C ARG A 257 8.46 -60.28 -104.89
N MET A 258 9.53 -59.61 -105.37
CA MET A 258 9.60 -58.28 -106.09
C MET A 258 9.21 -56.98 -105.32
N GLU A 259 9.58 -55.73 -105.70
CA GLU A 259 10.33 -55.20 -106.89
C GLU A 259 11.19 -53.91 -106.64
N SER A 260 11.63 -53.27 -107.73
CA SER A 260 12.62 -52.18 -108.03
C SER A 260 12.35 -50.73 -107.52
N THR A 261 13.26 -49.72 -107.58
CA THR A 261 14.74 -49.55 -107.76
C THR A 261 15.11 -48.03 -107.62
N THR A 262 16.40 -47.66 -107.45
CA THR A 262 17.02 -46.29 -107.51
C THR A 262 16.64 -45.27 -106.42
N GLY A 263 17.51 -44.34 -105.96
CA GLY A 263 18.97 -44.20 -106.14
C GLY A 263 19.55 -42.82 -105.72
N THR A 264 20.87 -42.77 -105.47
CA THR A 264 21.78 -41.59 -105.70
C THR A 264 22.03 -40.53 -104.57
N THR A 265 23.34 -40.29 -104.33
CA THR A 265 24.04 -39.09 -103.77
C THR A 265 24.09 -38.68 -102.27
N ILE A 266 25.34 -38.73 -101.74
CA ILE A 266 26.09 -37.68 -100.98
C ILE A 266 25.98 -37.62 -99.44
N ALA A 267 27.10 -37.19 -98.83
CA ALA A 267 27.39 -37.09 -97.39
C ALA A 267 26.72 -35.86 -96.72
N THR A 268 26.62 -35.74 -95.39
CA THR A 268 27.76 -35.53 -94.46
C THR A 268 27.67 -36.25 -93.11
N SER A 269 28.82 -36.80 -92.66
CA SER A 269 29.58 -36.37 -91.46
C SER A 269 28.84 -35.66 -90.30
N SER A 270 29.03 -35.98 -89.00
CA SER A 270 29.78 -37.06 -88.35
C SER A 270 29.53 -37.18 -86.83
N LYS A 271 29.92 -38.34 -86.26
CA LYS A 271 30.47 -38.57 -84.90
C LYS A 271 29.72 -38.06 -83.64
N THR A 272 29.26 -39.05 -82.86
CA THR A 272 29.57 -39.28 -81.43
C THR A 272 30.15 -38.14 -80.57
N PRO A 273 29.65 -38.00 -79.34
CA PRO A 273 30.47 -37.80 -78.14
C PRO A 273 30.73 -39.14 -77.43
N PRO A 274 31.96 -39.69 -77.47
CA PRO A 274 32.39 -40.74 -76.55
C PRO A 274 32.76 -40.16 -75.18
N SER A 275 32.95 -41.04 -74.20
CA SER A 275 33.59 -40.75 -72.91
C SER A 275 34.96 -40.06 -73.04
N LEU A 276 35.27 -39.09 -72.16
CA LEU A 276 36.37 -39.20 -71.18
C LEU A 276 36.54 -37.96 -70.26
N SER A 277 37.35 -38.17 -69.23
CA SER A 277 37.74 -37.32 -68.10
C SER A 277 38.42 -35.96 -68.38
N LEU A 278 38.18 -34.99 -67.47
CA LEU A 278 39.03 -33.85 -67.03
C LEU A 278 38.45 -33.45 -65.64
N GLN A 279 39.15 -33.21 -64.52
CA GLN A 279 40.53 -32.82 -64.17
C GLN A 279 40.88 -31.33 -64.44
N GLY A 280 41.11 -30.57 -63.35
CA GLY A 280 41.52 -29.14 -63.34
C GLY A 280 43.04 -28.94 -63.52
N PRO A 281 43.69 -27.81 -63.06
CA PRO A 281 43.39 -27.01 -61.86
C PRO A 281 42.68 -25.64 -62.18
N LEU A 282 42.88 -24.41 -61.66
CA LEU A 282 43.96 -23.66 -60.93
C LEU A 282 43.43 -22.50 -60.03
N CYS A 283 44.35 -21.84 -59.32
CA CYS A 283 44.23 -20.62 -58.47
C CYS A 283 45.48 -19.73 -58.68
N PRO A 284 45.87 -18.69 -57.88
CA PRO A 284 45.25 -17.96 -56.72
C PRO A 284 45.19 -16.42 -57.05
N PRO A 285 45.67 -15.38 -56.30
CA PRO A 285 45.97 -15.16 -54.85
C PRO A 285 45.55 -13.76 -54.25
N VAL A 286 46.02 -13.50 -53.01
CA VAL A 286 46.24 -12.19 -52.29
C VAL A 286 45.08 -11.49 -51.55
N CYS A 287 45.40 -10.97 -50.35
CA CYS A 287 44.59 -10.11 -49.43
C CYS A 287 45.12 -8.64 -49.52
N PRO A 288 45.05 -7.70 -48.53
CA PRO A 288 44.33 -7.55 -47.23
C PRO A 288 43.44 -6.25 -47.25
N PRO A 289 43.09 -5.50 -46.16
CA PRO A 289 43.25 -5.69 -44.71
C PRO A 289 41.96 -5.47 -43.85
N ALA A 290 42.09 -5.59 -42.51
CA ALA A 290 41.11 -5.15 -41.50
C ALA A 290 41.40 -3.69 -41.03
N PRO A 291 40.58 -3.05 -40.14
CA PRO A 291 40.71 -3.31 -38.68
C PRO A 291 39.44 -3.13 -37.80
N LEU A 292 39.42 -3.83 -36.65
CA LEU A 292 38.74 -3.50 -35.36
C LEU A 292 37.18 -3.36 -35.34
N GLU A 293 36.46 -3.48 -34.22
CA GLU A 293 36.81 -3.71 -32.79
C GLU A 293 35.68 -4.50 -32.08
N GLU A 294 35.99 -5.17 -30.95
CA GLU A 294 35.12 -5.50 -29.79
C GLU A 294 33.71 -6.17 -29.94
N LEU A 295 33.25 -7.13 -29.12
CA LEU A 295 33.68 -7.70 -27.82
C LEU A 295 33.45 -9.23 -27.76
N SER A 296 33.90 -9.90 -26.69
CA SER A 296 33.86 -11.37 -26.53
C SER A 296 32.52 -11.93 -25.95
N PRO A 297 32.15 -13.18 -26.24
CA PRO A 297 31.08 -13.92 -25.56
C PRO A 297 31.62 -14.74 -24.36
N ASP A 298 30.76 -15.05 -23.37
CA ASP A 298 31.09 -16.01 -22.30
C ASP A 298 29.84 -16.65 -21.66
N SER A 299 29.97 -17.88 -21.13
CA SER A 299 29.07 -18.63 -20.22
C SER A 299 27.56 -18.68 -20.57
N ILE A 300 26.95 -19.74 -21.11
CA ILE A 300 26.87 -21.17 -20.68
C ILE A 300 26.20 -21.38 -19.31
N ASP A 301 24.93 -21.81 -19.32
CA ASP A 301 24.50 -23.11 -18.77
C ASP A 301 23.18 -23.56 -19.45
N ALA A 302 23.14 -24.81 -19.93
CA ALA A 302 21.98 -25.42 -20.61
C ALA A 302 22.11 -26.96 -20.69
N HIS A 303 22.41 -27.63 -19.58
CA HIS A 303 22.42 -29.11 -19.54
C HIS A 303 21.02 -29.75 -19.68
N THR A 304 20.98 -31.01 -20.16
CA THR A 304 19.79 -31.87 -20.40
C THR A 304 18.94 -31.43 -21.61
N PHE A 305 18.82 -32.18 -22.72
CA PHE A 305 18.68 -33.65 -22.83
C PHE A 305 19.42 -34.23 -24.06
N ASP A 306 20.22 -35.28 -23.84
CA ASP A 306 20.84 -36.05 -24.92
C ASP A 306 19.89 -37.11 -25.51
N PHE A 307 19.93 -37.26 -26.83
CA PHE A 307 19.33 -38.38 -27.56
C PHE A 307 20.41 -39.41 -27.90
N GLU A 308 20.54 -40.48 -27.12
CA GLU A 308 21.27 -41.68 -27.55
C GLU A 308 20.38 -42.93 -27.54
N THR A 309 20.60 -43.79 -28.53
CA THR A 309 19.83 -45.02 -28.76
C THR A 309 20.79 -46.20 -28.84
N ILE A 310 20.82 -47.04 -27.81
CA ILE A 310 21.63 -48.27 -27.76
C ILE A 310 20.69 -49.45 -27.50
N ALA A 311 20.94 -50.59 -28.18
CA ALA A 311 20.02 -51.72 -28.19
C ALA A 311 20.74 -53.08 -28.02
N HIS A 312 20.18 -53.91 -27.13
CA HIS A 312 20.41 -55.38 -27.01
C HIS A 312 21.82 -55.85 -26.57
N PRO A 313 22.05 -57.16 -26.28
CA PRO A 313 21.12 -58.28 -26.01
C PRO A 313 21.45 -59.12 -24.72
N ASN A 314 20.67 -60.19 -24.48
CA ASN A 314 20.95 -61.38 -23.64
C ASN A 314 20.83 -61.20 -22.10
N LEU A 315 20.57 -62.25 -21.30
CA LEU A 315 20.55 -63.71 -21.57
C LEU A 315 19.31 -64.41 -20.98
N GLU A 316 18.97 -65.59 -21.50
CA GLU A 316 17.88 -66.46 -21.05
C GLU A 316 18.19 -67.23 -19.74
N GLN A 317 17.17 -67.44 -18.90
CA GLN A 317 16.69 -68.78 -18.44
C GLN A 317 15.54 -68.56 -17.43
N ALA A 318 14.27 -68.88 -17.70
CA ALA A 318 13.64 -70.16 -18.06
C ALA A 318 13.06 -70.90 -16.83
N LEU A 319 11.72 -70.97 -16.77
CA LEU A 319 10.96 -72.08 -16.18
C LEU A 319 9.61 -72.19 -16.91
N LYS A 320 9.02 -73.39 -16.94
CA LYS A 320 7.82 -73.73 -17.70
C LYS A 320 6.68 -74.22 -16.79
N GLN A 321 5.46 -74.22 -17.34
CA GLN A 321 4.20 -74.79 -16.80
C GLN A 321 3.63 -74.03 -15.58
N GLY A 322 2.32 -73.77 -15.50
CA GLY A 322 1.23 -73.98 -16.48
C GLY A 322 -0.16 -73.76 -15.85
N SER A 323 -1.23 -74.03 -16.62
CA SER A 323 -2.66 -74.10 -16.23
C SER A 323 -3.56 -72.84 -16.42
N LEU A 324 -4.28 -72.84 -17.55
CA LEU A 324 -5.72 -72.55 -17.74
C LEU A 324 -6.31 -71.15 -17.48
N ASP A 325 -6.51 -70.45 -18.60
CA ASP A 325 -7.77 -69.83 -19.10
C ASP A 325 -9.07 -69.96 -18.27
N LEU A 326 -9.86 -68.89 -18.17
CA LEU A 326 -10.92 -68.56 -19.14
C LEU A 326 -11.57 -67.16 -18.93
N ASP A 327 -12.27 -66.69 -19.97
CA ASP A 327 -13.27 -65.60 -20.07
C ASP A 327 -12.92 -64.19 -19.50
N SER A 328 -12.83 -63.10 -20.27
CA SER A 328 -13.56 -62.60 -21.47
C SER A 328 -15.00 -62.16 -21.22
N LEU A 329 -15.28 -60.85 -21.31
CA LEU A 329 -16.48 -60.26 -21.96
C LEU A 329 -16.45 -58.72 -21.98
N ALA A 330 -17.23 -58.14 -22.92
CA ALA A 330 -17.72 -56.75 -22.96
C ALA A 330 -16.71 -55.58 -23.09
N GLU A 331 -16.29 -55.30 -24.32
CA GLU A 331 -16.23 -53.91 -24.82
C GLU A 331 -17.39 -53.69 -25.81
N SER A 332 -17.96 -52.49 -25.82
CA SER A 332 -19.13 -52.12 -26.63
C SER A 332 -18.80 -51.01 -27.64
N PRO A 333 -19.09 -51.17 -28.94
CA PRO A 333 -19.00 -50.08 -29.91
C PRO A 333 -20.34 -49.33 -30.03
N GLU A 334 -20.31 -48.02 -29.82
CA GLU A 334 -21.37 -47.09 -30.25
C GLU A 334 -20.80 -46.11 -31.30
N SER A 335 -21.71 -45.45 -32.02
CA SER A 335 -21.46 -44.51 -33.13
C SER A 335 -20.60 -45.03 -34.30
N ASP A 336 -21.27 -45.66 -35.28
CA ASP A 336 -21.22 -45.18 -36.67
C ASP A 336 -22.39 -45.77 -37.48
N PHE A 337 -23.31 -44.92 -37.94
CA PHE A 337 -24.42 -45.32 -38.81
C PHE A 337 -24.91 -44.10 -39.61
N MET A 338 -24.59 -44.03 -40.91
CA MET A 338 -25.35 -43.39 -42.01
C MET A 338 -24.48 -43.27 -43.28
N SER A 339 -24.19 -44.38 -43.97
CA SER A 339 -24.05 -44.45 -45.45
C SER A 339 -23.81 -45.89 -45.94
N ALA A 340 -24.23 -46.17 -47.18
CA ALA A 340 -23.82 -47.28 -48.04
C ALA A 340 -23.84 -48.74 -47.49
N VAL A 341 -24.86 -49.50 -47.92
CA VAL A 341 -24.75 -50.96 -48.17
C VAL A 341 -25.07 -51.15 -49.66
N ASN A 342 -24.08 -51.35 -50.53
CA ASN A 342 -23.31 -52.57 -50.85
C ASN A 342 -24.09 -53.66 -51.60
N GLU A 343 -23.48 -54.04 -52.72
CA GLU A 343 -23.84 -55.11 -53.66
C GLU A 343 -22.97 -56.38 -53.36
N PHE A 344 -22.96 -57.33 -54.29
CA PHE A 344 -22.19 -58.59 -54.34
C PHE A 344 -22.68 -59.76 -53.47
N VAL A 345 -22.57 -61.03 -53.89
CA VAL A 345 -22.69 -61.71 -55.21
C VAL A 345 -22.51 -63.21 -54.94
N ILE A 346 -23.29 -64.09 -55.57
CA ILE A 346 -22.87 -65.48 -55.90
C ILE A 346 -23.46 -65.87 -57.26
N GLU A 347 -22.63 -66.58 -58.04
CA GLU A 347 -22.87 -67.26 -59.31
C GLU A 347 -23.98 -68.36 -59.21
N GLU A 348 -24.45 -69.06 -60.25
CA GLU A 348 -23.78 -69.53 -61.47
C GLU A 348 -24.78 -69.79 -62.64
N ASN A 349 -24.27 -70.16 -63.81
CA ASN A 349 -24.99 -70.31 -65.10
C ASN A 349 -25.37 -71.79 -65.36
N PRO A 350 -26.22 -72.17 -66.36
CA PRO A 350 -25.66 -72.36 -67.71
C PRO A 350 -26.63 -72.27 -68.94
N VAL A 351 -26.00 -72.34 -70.13
CA VAL A 351 -26.54 -72.66 -71.48
C VAL A 351 -27.29 -71.55 -72.26
N SER A 352 -26.64 -71.05 -73.31
CA SER A 352 -27.22 -70.37 -74.47
C SER A 352 -27.33 -71.36 -75.67
N PRO A 353 -28.06 -71.04 -76.77
CA PRO A 353 -27.43 -70.20 -77.82
C PRO A 353 -28.37 -69.30 -78.67
N ASN A 354 -27.83 -68.15 -79.08
CA ASN A 354 -28.02 -67.40 -80.35
C ASN A 354 -29.44 -66.93 -80.83
N VAL A 355 -29.48 -65.69 -81.35
CA VAL A 355 -29.88 -65.29 -82.75
C VAL A 355 -30.56 -63.89 -82.80
N ILE A 356 -29.92 -62.94 -83.50
CA ILE A 356 -30.43 -61.71 -84.17
C ILE A 356 -30.97 -60.53 -83.32
N SER A 357 -30.18 -59.45 -83.36
CA SER A 357 -30.47 -58.02 -83.64
C SER A 357 -31.58 -57.19 -82.96
N ASP A 358 -31.11 -56.08 -82.37
CA ASP A 358 -31.67 -54.71 -82.22
C ASP A 358 -32.10 -54.10 -83.60
N PRO A 359 -32.83 -52.96 -83.74
CA PRO A 359 -33.31 -52.00 -82.72
C PRO A 359 -34.75 -51.43 -82.88
N GLN A 360 -35.07 -50.51 -81.96
CA GLN A 360 -35.59 -49.13 -82.21
C GLN A 360 -37.02 -48.70 -81.80
N SER A 361 -37.13 -47.38 -81.57
CA SER A 361 -38.19 -46.67 -80.82
C SER A 361 -39.47 -46.37 -81.63
N PRO A 362 -40.68 -46.36 -81.02
CA PRO A 362 -41.94 -46.26 -81.75
C PRO A 362 -42.58 -44.85 -81.76
N GLU A 363 -42.47 -44.10 -82.87
CA GLU A 363 -43.30 -42.87 -83.03
C GLU A 363 -43.66 -42.48 -84.49
N MET A 364 -43.52 -43.40 -85.46
CA MET A 364 -43.70 -43.10 -86.91
C MET A 364 -44.50 -44.17 -87.70
N MET A 365 -45.49 -44.84 -87.08
CA MET A 365 -46.20 -45.97 -87.74
C MET A 365 -47.73 -45.99 -87.63
N VAL A 366 -48.38 -44.89 -87.20
CA VAL A 366 -49.83 -44.85 -86.96
C VAL A 366 -50.67 -44.90 -88.24
N GLU A 367 -50.17 -44.36 -89.37
CA GLU A 367 -50.95 -44.24 -90.61
C GLU A 367 -50.98 -45.51 -91.49
N SER A 368 -50.12 -46.51 -91.24
CA SER A 368 -50.03 -47.70 -92.09
C SER A 368 -51.15 -48.72 -91.84
N LEU A 369 -51.55 -48.90 -90.57
CA LEU A 369 -52.45 -50.00 -90.18
C LEU A 369 -53.90 -49.83 -90.63
N TYR A 370 -54.39 -48.59 -90.77
CA TYR A 370 -55.76 -48.31 -91.21
C TYR A 370 -56.03 -48.78 -92.66
N SER A 371 -55.03 -48.69 -93.54
CA SER A 371 -55.16 -49.04 -94.96
C SER A 371 -55.13 -50.55 -95.24
N SER A 372 -54.65 -51.37 -94.30
CA SER A 372 -54.57 -52.82 -94.46
C SER A 372 -55.87 -53.54 -94.08
N VAL A 373 -56.50 -53.12 -92.97
CA VAL A 373 -57.70 -53.78 -92.43
C VAL A 373 -58.92 -53.65 -93.34
N ILE A 374 -59.08 -52.50 -94.01
CA ILE A 374 -60.25 -52.23 -94.88
C ILE A 374 -60.26 -53.18 -96.09
N ASN A 375 -59.12 -53.34 -96.77
CA ASN A 375 -58.99 -54.24 -97.93
C ASN A 375 -59.22 -55.72 -97.59
N ALA A 376 -58.99 -56.13 -96.33
CA ALA A 376 -59.22 -57.50 -95.87
C ALA A 376 -60.71 -57.84 -95.65
N ILE A 377 -61.58 -56.83 -95.52
CA ILE A 377 -63.01 -57.01 -95.22
C ILE A 377 -63.84 -57.15 -96.51
N ASP A 378 -63.66 -56.27 -97.50
CA ASP A 378 -64.41 -56.35 -98.77
C ASP A 378 -64.09 -57.63 -99.56
N SER A 379 -62.83 -58.09 -99.49
CA SER A 379 -62.37 -59.34 -100.12
C SER A 379 -63.14 -60.60 -99.66
N ARG A 380 -63.86 -60.56 -98.53
CA ARG A 380 -64.59 -61.71 -97.95
C ARG A 380 -66.11 -61.60 -98.03
N ARG A 381 -66.65 -60.61 -98.77
CA ARG A 381 -68.10 -60.34 -98.85
C ARG A 381 -68.75 -60.69 -100.20
N MET A 382 -68.00 -61.30 -101.12
CA MET A 382 -68.37 -61.43 -102.54
C MET A 382 -68.40 -62.87 -103.10
N GLN A 383 -68.34 -63.93 -102.27
CA GLN A 383 -68.30 -65.33 -102.78
C GLN A 383 -69.29 -66.35 -102.20
N ASP A 384 -70.00 -66.08 -101.09
CA ASP A 384 -70.95 -67.03 -100.51
C ASP A 384 -72.43 -66.61 -100.67
N THR A 385 -72.96 -66.82 -101.88
CA THR A 385 -74.41 -66.98 -102.12
C THR A 385 -74.65 -68.14 -103.09
N ASN A 386 -75.73 -68.91 -102.86
CA ASN A 386 -76.27 -70.01 -103.70
C ASN A 386 -75.71 -71.44 -103.52
N SER A 387 -76.07 -72.11 -102.41
CA SER A 387 -76.61 -73.50 -102.43
C SER A 387 -77.21 -73.80 -101.04
N CYS A 388 -78.50 -74.06 -100.84
CA CYS A 388 -79.43 -75.05 -101.42
C CYS A 388 -79.48 -76.40 -100.65
N VAL A 389 -80.25 -76.40 -99.55
CA VAL A 389 -81.34 -77.35 -99.23
C VAL A 389 -81.01 -78.85 -98.98
N LYS A 390 -81.36 -79.30 -97.75
CA LYS A 390 -81.65 -80.70 -97.30
C LYS A 390 -80.52 -81.73 -97.45
N ASP A 391 -80.22 -82.57 -96.45
CA ASP A 391 -81.17 -83.47 -95.78
C ASP A 391 -80.93 -83.67 -94.28
N VAL A 392 -81.96 -84.16 -93.57
CA VAL A 392 -81.96 -84.40 -92.11
C VAL A 392 -82.65 -85.72 -91.82
N SER A 393 -82.04 -86.58 -90.99
CA SER A 393 -82.78 -87.57 -90.16
C SER A 393 -81.91 -88.33 -89.15
N VAL A 394 -80.70 -88.77 -89.53
CA VAL A 394 -79.95 -89.78 -88.75
C VAL A 394 -79.11 -89.20 -87.61
N GLU A 395 -78.50 -88.02 -87.78
CA GLU A 395 -77.59 -87.43 -86.76
C GLU A 395 -78.32 -86.83 -85.54
N ASN A 396 -79.63 -86.55 -85.64
CA ASN A 396 -80.37 -85.86 -84.57
C ASN A 396 -80.36 -86.61 -83.23
N ALA A 397 -80.28 -87.95 -83.24
CA ALA A 397 -80.26 -88.75 -82.01
C ALA A 397 -78.92 -88.64 -81.24
N SER A 398 -77.78 -88.75 -81.96
CA SER A 398 -76.46 -88.61 -81.35
C SER A 398 -76.16 -87.15 -80.97
N LEU A 399 -76.56 -86.20 -81.81
CA LEU A 399 -76.44 -84.77 -81.52
C LEU A 399 -77.27 -84.39 -80.29
N SER A 400 -78.51 -84.90 -80.15
CA SER A 400 -79.35 -84.68 -78.97
C SER A 400 -78.66 -85.15 -77.67
N VAL A 401 -78.12 -86.37 -77.63
CA VAL A 401 -77.42 -86.89 -76.44
C VAL A 401 -76.14 -86.10 -76.15
N CYS A 402 -75.41 -85.65 -77.17
CA CYS A 402 -74.22 -84.82 -76.99
C CYS A 402 -74.59 -83.43 -76.45
N MET A 403 -75.62 -82.78 -77.00
CA MET A 403 -76.15 -81.51 -76.51
C MET A 403 -76.69 -81.62 -75.08
N GLU A 404 -77.30 -82.74 -74.69
CA GLU A 404 -77.77 -82.96 -73.32
C GLU A 404 -76.59 -83.09 -72.35
N LYS A 405 -75.54 -83.84 -72.70
CA LYS A 405 -74.30 -83.91 -71.89
C LYS A 405 -73.64 -82.53 -71.76
N CYS A 406 -73.52 -81.78 -72.85
CA CYS A 406 -73.01 -80.41 -72.82
C CYS A 406 -73.91 -79.48 -72.00
N ARG A 407 -75.24 -79.67 -72.02
CA ARG A 407 -76.19 -78.92 -71.17
C ARG A 407 -75.99 -79.23 -69.70
N VAL A 408 -75.82 -80.51 -69.32
CA VAL A 408 -75.54 -80.90 -67.93
C VAL A 408 -74.20 -80.33 -67.46
N ILE A 409 -73.13 -80.44 -68.25
CA ILE A 409 -71.82 -79.86 -67.90
C ILE A 409 -71.91 -78.32 -67.81
N ALA A 410 -72.67 -77.65 -68.67
CA ALA A 410 -72.95 -76.22 -68.58
C ALA A 410 -73.80 -75.85 -67.35
N GLN A 411 -74.71 -76.74 -66.92
CA GLN A 411 -75.52 -76.56 -65.72
C GLN A 411 -74.67 -76.71 -64.45
N ASP A 412 -73.83 -77.76 -64.38
CA ASP A 412 -72.94 -78.05 -63.26
C ASP A 412 -71.85 -76.98 -63.13
N SER A 413 -71.22 -76.56 -64.22
CA SER A 413 -70.25 -75.44 -64.19
C SER A 413 -70.92 -74.13 -63.78
N LYS A 414 -72.19 -73.89 -64.16
CA LYS A 414 -72.99 -72.75 -63.68
C LYS A 414 -73.40 -72.87 -62.20
N VAL A 415 -73.42 -74.07 -61.63
CA VAL A 415 -73.55 -74.30 -60.17
C VAL A 415 -72.21 -74.05 -59.47
N HIS A 416 -71.09 -74.56 -59.99
CA HIS A 416 -69.76 -74.31 -59.41
C HIS A 416 -69.37 -72.82 -59.46
N LEU A 417 -69.63 -72.12 -60.57
CA LEU A 417 -69.42 -70.67 -60.69
C LEU A 417 -70.37 -69.85 -59.79
N ARG A 418 -71.53 -70.42 -59.40
CA ARG A 418 -72.39 -69.83 -58.37
C ARG A 418 -71.77 -70.01 -56.99
N GLY A 419 -71.30 -71.22 -56.64
CA GLY A 419 -70.57 -71.48 -55.40
C GLY A 419 -69.37 -70.55 -55.23
N ILE A 420 -68.48 -70.49 -56.23
CA ILE A 420 -67.32 -69.57 -56.23
C ILE A 420 -67.74 -68.10 -56.07
N LYS A 421 -68.88 -67.68 -56.64
CA LYS A 421 -69.42 -66.33 -56.43
C LYS A 421 -69.91 -66.13 -55.00
N GLU A 422 -70.56 -67.13 -54.41
CA GLU A 422 -71.06 -67.10 -53.03
C GLU A 422 -69.89 -67.12 -52.02
N ASP A 423 -68.83 -67.88 -52.28
CA ASP A 423 -67.56 -67.87 -51.54
C ASP A 423 -66.85 -66.51 -51.64
N LEU A 424 -66.73 -65.94 -52.85
CA LEU A 424 -66.15 -64.59 -53.04
C LEU A 424 -66.97 -63.50 -52.34
N CYS A 425 -68.30 -63.64 -52.27
CA CYS A 425 -69.14 -62.78 -51.45
C CYS A 425 -68.87 -62.98 -49.95
N HIS A 426 -68.70 -64.22 -49.48
CA HIS A 426 -68.37 -64.53 -48.10
C HIS A 426 -67.00 -63.94 -47.69
N PHE A 427 -65.94 -64.18 -48.47
CA PHE A 427 -64.62 -63.60 -48.22
C PHE A 427 -64.64 -62.07 -48.25
N ARG A 428 -65.41 -61.45 -49.15
CA ARG A 428 -65.58 -59.99 -49.17
C ARG A 428 -66.22 -59.48 -47.88
N THR A 429 -67.25 -60.16 -47.38
CA THR A 429 -67.89 -59.82 -46.10
C THR A 429 -66.96 -60.05 -44.91
N LEU A 430 -66.11 -61.08 -44.94
CA LEU A 430 -65.13 -61.36 -43.90
C LEU A 430 -64.06 -60.25 -43.85
N VAL A 431 -63.46 -59.89 -44.99
CA VAL A 431 -62.48 -58.79 -45.09
C VAL A 431 -63.08 -57.45 -44.65
N GLN A 432 -64.34 -57.18 -45.00
CA GLN A 432 -65.05 -55.98 -44.53
C GLN A 432 -65.28 -55.99 -43.01
N ARG A 433 -65.52 -57.15 -42.40
CA ARG A 433 -65.60 -57.29 -40.93
C ARG A 433 -64.25 -57.03 -40.26
N GLU A 434 -63.19 -57.72 -40.67
CA GLU A 434 -61.84 -57.53 -40.14
C GLU A 434 -61.39 -56.06 -40.27
N GLN A 435 -61.70 -55.40 -41.39
CA GLN A 435 -61.40 -53.97 -41.60
C GLN A 435 -62.19 -53.06 -40.63
N CYS A 436 -63.46 -53.37 -40.34
CA CYS A 436 -64.24 -52.67 -39.33
C CYS A 436 -63.70 -52.91 -37.92
N ASP A 437 -63.37 -54.15 -37.57
CA ASP A 437 -62.94 -54.52 -36.21
C ASP A 437 -61.54 -53.99 -35.91
N PHE A 438 -60.62 -54.00 -36.89
CA PHE A 438 -59.34 -53.29 -36.80
C PHE A 438 -59.54 -51.77 -36.67
N SER A 439 -60.44 -51.17 -37.45
CA SER A 439 -60.77 -49.73 -37.35
C SER A 439 -61.35 -49.37 -35.98
N ASN A 440 -62.13 -50.26 -35.37
CA ASN A 440 -62.71 -50.07 -34.04
C ASN A 440 -61.65 -50.26 -32.94
N SER A 441 -60.79 -51.26 -33.04
CA SER A 441 -59.65 -51.44 -32.13
C SER A 441 -58.71 -50.23 -32.15
N LEU A 442 -58.43 -49.66 -33.34
CA LEU A 442 -57.59 -48.47 -33.49
C LEU A 442 -58.23 -47.20 -32.90
N LYS A 443 -59.57 -47.07 -32.96
CA LYS A 443 -60.31 -46.00 -32.27
C LYS A 443 -60.23 -46.17 -30.75
N CYS A 444 -60.37 -47.40 -30.24
CA CYS A 444 -60.27 -47.68 -28.81
C CYS A 444 -58.88 -47.33 -28.26
N THR A 445 -57.80 -47.80 -28.90
CA THR A 445 -56.43 -47.48 -28.44
C THR A 445 -56.10 -46.00 -28.59
N SER A 446 -56.58 -45.33 -29.64
CA SER A 446 -56.48 -43.87 -29.78
C SER A 446 -57.18 -43.13 -28.63
N LEU A 447 -58.38 -43.57 -28.24
CA LEU A 447 -59.15 -42.97 -27.17
C LEU A 447 -58.55 -43.26 -25.78
N GLU A 448 -57.94 -44.43 -25.58
CA GLU A 448 -57.13 -44.74 -24.39
C GLU A 448 -55.89 -43.84 -24.30
N ILE A 449 -55.14 -43.67 -25.40
CA ILE A 449 -53.98 -42.78 -25.46
C ILE A 449 -54.39 -41.34 -25.09
N LEU A 450 -55.46 -40.80 -25.68
CA LEU A 450 -55.99 -39.47 -25.34
C LEU A 450 -56.34 -39.36 -23.84
N ASN A 451 -57.01 -40.37 -23.28
CA ASN A 451 -57.32 -40.43 -21.84
C ASN A 451 -56.07 -40.48 -20.95
N THR A 452 -54.99 -41.15 -21.37
CA THR A 452 -53.72 -41.15 -20.62
C THR A 452 -53.02 -39.79 -20.68
N ILE A 453 -53.00 -39.15 -21.86
CA ILE A 453 -52.43 -37.80 -22.04
C ILE A 453 -53.17 -36.78 -21.18
N GLU A 454 -54.51 -36.83 -21.14
CA GLU A 454 -55.30 -35.93 -20.30
C GLU A 454 -55.07 -36.15 -18.79
N LYS A 455 -54.98 -37.40 -18.34
CA LYS A 455 -54.62 -37.73 -16.94
C LYS A 455 -53.22 -37.22 -16.58
N VAL A 456 -52.24 -37.38 -17.47
CA VAL A 456 -50.88 -36.85 -17.29
C VAL A 456 -50.91 -35.33 -17.21
N LYS A 457 -51.59 -34.65 -18.15
CA LYS A 457 -51.77 -33.18 -18.14
C LYS A 457 -52.37 -32.68 -16.83
N LEU A 458 -53.47 -33.27 -16.36
CA LEU A 458 -54.12 -32.89 -15.11
C LEU A 458 -53.22 -33.13 -13.88
N SER A 459 -52.44 -34.22 -13.88
CA SER A 459 -51.47 -34.50 -12.82
C SER A 459 -50.30 -33.49 -12.81
N LEU A 460 -49.83 -33.07 -13.99
CA LEU A 460 -48.77 -32.09 -14.16
C LEU A 460 -49.25 -30.69 -13.75
N GLU A 461 -50.42 -30.26 -14.21
CA GLU A 461 -51.05 -29.00 -13.80
C GLU A 461 -51.24 -28.92 -12.29
N LYS A 462 -51.72 -29.99 -11.65
CA LYS A 462 -51.84 -30.05 -10.19
C LYS A 462 -50.48 -29.92 -9.52
N THR A 463 -49.48 -30.68 -9.98
CA THR A 463 -48.12 -30.64 -9.41
C THR A 463 -47.48 -29.25 -9.56
N LEU A 464 -47.72 -28.55 -10.67
CA LEU A 464 -47.28 -27.17 -10.90
C LEU A 464 -47.98 -26.17 -9.96
N LYS A 465 -49.31 -26.30 -9.77
CA LYS A 465 -50.08 -25.49 -8.81
C LYS A 465 -49.63 -25.73 -7.37
N ASP A 466 -49.47 -26.99 -6.97
CA ASP A 466 -48.98 -27.40 -5.64
C ASP A 466 -47.54 -26.94 -5.38
N LYS A 467 -46.68 -26.87 -6.42
CA LYS A 467 -45.32 -26.33 -6.34
C LYS A 467 -45.35 -24.81 -6.18
N HIS A 468 -46.06 -24.10 -7.06
CA HIS A 468 -46.16 -22.64 -7.03
C HIS A 468 -46.75 -22.14 -5.70
N GLN A 469 -47.76 -22.82 -5.15
CA GLN A 469 -48.34 -22.46 -3.85
C GLN A 469 -47.35 -22.64 -2.68
N LYS A 470 -46.48 -23.66 -2.72
CA LYS A 470 -45.40 -23.85 -1.73
C LYS A 470 -44.32 -22.78 -1.86
N GLU A 471 -43.94 -22.42 -3.08
CA GLU A 471 -42.97 -21.34 -3.34
C GLU A 471 -43.52 -19.99 -2.84
N LEU A 472 -44.79 -19.69 -3.13
CA LEU A 472 -45.48 -18.50 -2.63
C LEU A 472 -45.56 -18.46 -1.09
N GLN A 473 -45.85 -19.61 -0.46
CA GLN A 473 -45.93 -19.72 1.00
C GLN A 473 -44.56 -19.61 1.67
N SER A 474 -43.51 -20.18 1.07
CA SER A 474 -42.12 -20.01 1.51
C SER A 474 -41.68 -18.54 1.43
N LEU A 475 -41.97 -17.88 0.30
CA LEU A 475 -41.65 -16.47 0.09
C LEU A 475 -42.40 -15.56 1.07
N LYS A 476 -43.69 -15.83 1.34
CA LYS A 476 -44.48 -15.13 2.37
C LYS A 476 -43.85 -15.28 3.76
N SER A 477 -43.45 -16.50 4.13
CA SER A 477 -42.77 -16.76 5.41
C SER A 477 -41.43 -16.03 5.51
N GLU A 478 -40.68 -15.91 4.41
CA GLU A 478 -39.42 -15.17 4.38
C GLU A 478 -39.65 -13.66 4.59
N TYR A 479 -40.67 -13.08 3.93
CA TYR A 479 -41.05 -11.68 4.15
C TYR A 479 -41.58 -11.42 5.57
N GLU A 480 -42.41 -12.30 6.13
CA GLU A 480 -42.86 -12.19 7.53
C GLU A 480 -41.68 -12.26 8.51
N THR A 481 -40.70 -13.14 8.26
CA THR A 481 -39.47 -13.21 9.07
C THR A 481 -38.63 -11.93 8.96
N LYS A 482 -38.51 -11.35 7.76
CA LYS A 482 -37.82 -10.05 7.56
C LYS A 482 -38.55 -8.90 8.25
N ILE A 483 -39.88 -8.85 8.19
CA ILE A 483 -40.69 -7.82 8.86
C ILE A 483 -40.55 -7.91 10.38
N ASN A 484 -40.64 -9.13 10.95
CA ASN A 484 -40.46 -9.34 12.39
C ASN A 484 -39.07 -8.89 12.85
N LYS A 485 -38.01 -9.24 12.09
CA LYS A 485 -36.66 -8.77 12.41
C LYS A 485 -36.54 -7.24 12.33
N LEU A 486 -37.13 -6.59 11.33
CA LEU A 486 -37.12 -5.12 11.22
C LEU A 486 -37.88 -4.45 12.37
N LEU A 487 -38.91 -5.10 12.93
CA LEU A 487 -39.58 -4.65 14.15
C LEU A 487 -38.69 -4.80 15.39
N GLU A 488 -37.96 -5.92 15.53
CA GLU A 488 -36.97 -6.12 16.61
C GLU A 488 -35.81 -5.11 16.54
N ASP A 489 -35.21 -4.92 15.35
CA ASP A 489 -34.16 -3.92 15.08
C ASP A 489 -34.67 -2.49 15.36
N SER A 490 -35.95 -2.20 15.07
CA SER A 490 -36.61 -0.92 15.36
C SER A 490 -36.85 -0.72 16.86
N GLU A 491 -37.33 -1.74 17.58
CA GLU A 491 -37.47 -1.70 19.04
C GLU A 491 -36.13 -1.50 19.75
N GLU A 492 -35.06 -2.18 19.30
CA GLU A 492 -33.72 -2.01 19.86
C GLU A 492 -33.19 -0.59 19.60
N SER A 493 -33.47 -0.04 18.41
CA SER A 493 -33.17 1.36 18.07
C SER A 493 -33.94 2.34 18.95
N GLN A 494 -35.21 2.10 19.24
CA GLN A 494 -36.01 2.93 20.15
C GLN A 494 -35.52 2.85 21.61
N LYS A 495 -35.04 1.67 22.05
CA LYS A 495 -34.38 1.48 23.35
C LYS A 495 -33.04 2.24 23.43
N LYS A 496 -32.27 2.30 22.33
CA LYS A 496 -31.06 3.13 22.22
C LYS A 496 -31.39 4.63 22.25
N ILE A 497 -32.40 5.08 21.50
CA ILE A 497 -32.84 6.48 21.46
C ILE A 497 -33.36 6.96 22.83
N THR A 498 -34.17 6.15 23.51
CA THR A 498 -34.67 6.48 24.86
C THR A 498 -33.54 6.54 25.89
N LYS A 499 -32.55 5.65 25.81
CA LYS A 499 -31.33 5.77 26.63
C LYS A 499 -30.57 7.07 26.33
N LEU A 500 -30.30 7.38 25.05
CA LEU A 500 -29.58 8.59 24.65
C LEU A 500 -30.29 9.88 25.10
N LYS A 501 -31.63 9.89 25.17
CA LYS A 501 -32.39 11.01 25.76
C LYS A 501 -32.17 11.14 27.27
N GLY A 502 -32.06 10.03 28.00
CA GLY A 502 -31.68 10.05 29.41
C GLY A 502 -30.23 10.51 29.64
N ASP A 503 -29.30 10.00 28.82
CA ASP A 503 -27.89 10.41 28.85
C ASP A 503 -27.75 11.92 28.52
N LEU A 504 -28.56 12.47 27.59
CA LEU A 504 -28.64 13.91 27.28
C LEU A 504 -29.19 14.75 28.44
N LEU A 505 -30.29 14.33 29.09
CA LEU A 505 -30.86 15.05 30.24
C LEU A 505 -29.86 15.11 31.41
N GLY A 506 -29.09 14.04 31.64
CA GLY A 506 -28.01 14.05 32.63
C GLY A 506 -26.86 15.01 32.27
N LEU A 507 -26.55 15.17 30.98
CA LEU A 507 -25.58 16.19 30.53
C LEU A 507 -26.13 17.61 30.65
N GLU A 508 -27.42 17.82 30.41
CA GLU A 508 -28.11 19.10 30.58
C GLU A 508 -28.14 19.52 32.06
N GLU A 509 -28.41 18.58 32.98
CA GLU A 509 -28.29 18.78 34.43
C GLU A 509 -26.85 19.12 34.84
N VAL A 510 -25.84 18.42 34.31
CA VAL A 510 -24.42 18.73 34.59
C VAL A 510 -24.02 20.11 34.04
N LEU A 511 -24.51 20.49 32.84
CA LEU A 511 -24.27 21.82 32.27
C LEU A 511 -24.93 22.92 33.09
N GLN A 512 -26.16 22.71 33.58
CA GLN A 512 -26.82 23.67 34.45
C GLN A 512 -26.06 23.86 35.77
N ASN A 513 -25.69 22.76 36.45
CA ASN A 513 -24.85 22.82 37.65
C ASN A 513 -23.52 23.57 37.40
N LYS A 514 -22.92 23.43 36.20
CA LYS A 514 -21.71 24.18 35.82
C LYS A 514 -21.97 25.66 35.53
N ASN A 515 -23.11 26.01 34.95
CA ASN A 515 -23.52 27.41 34.79
C ASN A 515 -23.72 28.09 36.15
N ASP A 516 -24.29 27.36 37.12
CA ASP A 516 -24.49 27.85 38.49
C ASP A 516 -23.16 27.99 39.26
N GLU A 517 -22.21 27.05 39.08
CA GLU A 517 -20.81 27.23 39.54
C GLU A 517 -20.14 28.46 38.90
N PHE A 518 -20.30 28.69 37.59
CA PHE A 518 -19.74 29.87 36.92
C PHE A 518 -20.38 31.18 37.42
N ALA A 519 -21.67 31.18 37.74
CA ALA A 519 -22.35 32.32 38.35
C ALA A 519 -21.79 32.63 39.75
N MET A 520 -21.55 31.61 40.58
CA MET A 520 -20.91 31.77 41.89
C MET A 520 -19.50 32.34 41.77
N VAL A 521 -18.65 31.76 40.91
CA VAL A 521 -17.26 32.22 40.68
C VAL A 521 -17.23 33.64 40.10
N LYS A 522 -18.20 34.01 39.27
CA LYS A 522 -18.36 35.40 38.79
C LYS A 522 -18.67 36.35 39.95
N ASN A 523 -19.61 36.01 40.82
CA ASN A 523 -19.98 36.83 41.98
C ASN A 523 -18.80 36.98 42.97
N GLU A 524 -18.04 35.91 43.21
CA GLU A 524 -16.80 35.97 44.01
C GLU A 524 -15.75 36.89 43.37
N LYS A 525 -15.55 36.80 42.05
CA LYS A 525 -14.64 37.69 41.31
C LYS A 525 -15.07 39.15 41.42
N GLU A 526 -16.35 39.45 41.28
CA GLU A 526 -16.89 40.81 41.41
C GLU A 526 -16.69 41.36 42.84
N ALA A 527 -16.93 40.54 43.87
CA ALA A 527 -16.63 40.90 45.26
C ALA A 527 -15.14 41.16 45.51
N VAL A 528 -14.24 40.35 44.93
CA VAL A 528 -12.78 40.57 45.01
C VAL A 528 -12.37 41.86 44.31
N VAL A 529 -12.96 42.21 43.17
CA VAL A 529 -12.71 43.49 42.48
C VAL A 529 -13.18 44.67 43.34
N CYS A 530 -14.34 44.60 44.00
CA CYS A 530 -14.77 45.64 44.93
C CYS A 530 -13.78 45.83 46.09
N LEU A 531 -13.34 44.73 46.72
CA LEU A 531 -12.36 44.76 47.82
C LEU A 531 -10.97 45.24 47.38
N GLN A 532 -10.61 45.05 46.11
CA GLN A 532 -9.37 45.58 45.54
C GLN A 532 -9.48 47.09 45.29
N ASN A 533 -10.55 47.55 44.64
CA ASN A 533 -10.81 48.98 44.44
C ASN A 533 -10.82 49.76 45.77
N GLU A 534 -11.41 49.20 46.82
CA GLU A 534 -11.37 49.77 48.18
C GLU A 534 -9.94 49.92 48.75
N LYS A 535 -9.03 48.99 48.44
CA LYS A 535 -7.63 49.06 48.88
C LYS A 535 -6.85 50.07 48.07
N ASP A 536 -7.04 50.10 46.76
CA ASP A 536 -6.36 51.02 45.86
C ASP A 536 -6.77 52.48 46.15
N GLN A 537 -8.06 52.72 46.47
CA GLN A 537 -8.52 54.02 46.96
C GLN A 537 -7.87 54.42 48.30
N LYS A 538 -7.73 53.49 49.24
CA LYS A 538 -7.06 53.73 50.54
C LYS A 538 -5.54 53.95 50.39
N LEU A 539 -4.92 53.29 49.40
CA LEU A 539 -3.52 53.49 49.04
C LEU A 539 -3.31 54.87 48.43
N HIS A 540 -4.13 55.27 47.46
CA HIS A 540 -4.08 56.59 46.85
C HIS A 540 -4.32 57.73 47.87
N GLU A 541 -5.24 57.52 48.81
CA GLU A 541 -5.43 58.42 49.95
C GLU A 541 -4.18 58.59 50.83
N LEU A 542 -3.35 57.54 50.98
CA LEU A 542 -2.09 57.61 51.73
C LEU A 542 -0.98 58.28 50.91
N GLU A 543 -0.93 58.04 49.60
CA GLU A 543 -0.04 58.74 48.67
C GLU A 543 -0.27 60.26 48.71
N CYS A 544 -1.51 60.74 48.54
CA CYS A 544 -1.80 62.17 48.61
C CYS A 544 -1.46 62.80 49.98
N LYS A 545 -1.60 62.05 51.09
CA LYS A 545 -1.18 62.50 52.42
C LYS A 545 0.35 62.59 52.51
N MET A 546 1.08 61.63 51.96
CA MET A 546 2.54 61.63 51.88
C MET A 546 3.10 62.73 50.96
N GLU A 547 2.44 62.99 49.82
CA GLU A 547 2.77 64.12 48.93
C GLU A 547 2.57 65.47 49.64
N THR A 548 1.46 65.62 50.37
CA THR A 548 1.17 66.83 51.17
C THR A 548 2.25 67.07 52.21
N GLN A 549 2.63 66.04 52.97
CA GLN A 549 3.73 66.10 53.95
C GLN A 549 5.09 66.41 53.27
N ASN A 550 5.38 65.82 52.12
CA ASN A 550 6.59 66.14 51.35
C ASN A 550 6.60 67.60 50.85
N CYS A 551 5.44 68.16 50.49
CA CYS A 551 5.32 69.58 50.13
C CYS A 551 5.56 70.50 51.33
N GLU A 552 5.08 70.13 52.52
CA GLU A 552 5.38 70.86 53.76
C GLU A 552 6.87 70.77 54.13
N ILE A 553 7.47 69.58 54.10
CA ILE A 553 8.90 69.38 54.33
C ILE A 553 9.74 70.18 53.33
N LYS A 554 9.32 70.27 52.06
CA LYS A 554 10.01 71.07 51.02
C LYS A 554 9.92 72.57 51.32
N LYS A 555 8.75 73.10 51.71
CA LYS A 555 8.58 74.49 52.15
C LYS A 555 9.44 74.80 53.37
N LEU A 556 9.45 73.91 54.36
CA LEU A 556 10.27 74.06 55.58
C LEU A 556 11.77 74.05 55.25
N ARG A 557 12.24 73.15 54.37
CA ARG A 557 13.63 73.16 53.88
C ARG A 557 13.98 74.49 53.18
N GLN A 558 13.12 74.99 52.31
CA GLN A 558 13.31 76.29 51.64
C GLN A 558 13.38 77.45 52.64
N SER A 559 12.50 77.49 53.65
CA SER A 559 12.54 78.52 54.70
C SER A 559 13.81 78.45 55.58
N ARG A 560 14.33 77.25 55.84
CA ARG A 560 15.61 77.05 56.55
C ARG A 560 16.79 77.50 55.68
N GLU A 561 16.72 77.26 54.38
CA GLU A 561 17.77 77.60 53.42
C GLU A 561 17.85 79.12 53.18
N THR A 562 16.71 79.81 53.07
CA THR A 562 16.69 81.29 53.04
C THR A 562 17.21 81.89 54.34
N VAL A 563 16.80 81.38 55.51
CA VAL A 563 17.34 81.85 56.81
C VAL A 563 18.84 81.58 56.94
N LEU A 564 19.36 80.48 56.40
CA LEU A 564 20.81 80.24 56.33
C LEU A 564 21.52 81.23 55.40
N GLU A 565 20.92 81.58 54.26
CA GLU A 565 21.51 82.57 53.34
C GLU A 565 21.48 83.99 53.92
N ASP A 566 20.39 84.38 54.59
CA ASP A 566 20.31 85.63 55.36
C ASP A 566 21.37 85.66 56.48
N LEU A 567 21.60 84.54 57.17
CA LEU A 567 22.61 84.45 58.22
C LEU A 567 24.05 84.48 57.67
N LYS A 568 24.32 83.85 56.52
CA LYS A 568 25.58 84.03 55.78
C LYS A 568 25.77 85.47 55.37
N LYS A 569 24.73 86.11 54.80
CA LYS A 569 24.77 87.51 54.37
C LYS A 569 25.05 88.44 55.56
N PHE A 570 24.43 88.19 56.71
CA PHE A 570 24.73 88.95 57.93
C PHE A 570 26.16 88.70 58.44
N HIS A 571 26.70 87.49 58.28
CA HIS A 571 28.09 87.18 58.60
C HIS A 571 29.05 87.91 57.65
N VAL A 572 28.78 87.93 56.34
CA VAL A 572 29.52 88.71 55.34
C VAL A 572 29.42 90.20 55.62
N GLU A 573 28.24 90.77 55.88
CA GLU A 573 28.09 92.18 56.28
C GLU A 573 28.83 92.50 57.59
N SER A 574 28.94 91.54 58.51
CA SER A 574 29.70 91.68 59.75
C SER A 574 31.21 91.67 59.48
N ASP A 575 31.69 90.74 58.65
CA ASP A 575 33.09 90.65 58.25
C ASP A 575 33.51 91.83 57.36
N GLU A 576 32.63 92.32 56.47
CA GLU A 576 32.82 93.53 55.68
C GLU A 576 32.91 94.77 56.58
N ARG A 577 32.02 94.91 57.59
CA ARG A 577 32.13 95.99 58.59
C ARG A 577 33.41 95.88 59.41
N LEU A 578 33.84 94.66 59.74
CA LEU A 578 35.06 94.42 60.52
C LEU A 578 36.34 94.58 59.67
N GLN A 579 36.28 94.31 58.37
CA GLN A 579 37.32 94.64 57.39
C GLN A 579 37.37 96.14 57.10
N LEU A 580 36.22 96.83 56.99
CA LEU A 580 36.15 98.29 56.88
C LEU A 580 36.75 98.94 58.12
N LEU A 581 36.39 98.50 59.33
CA LEU A 581 36.97 99.04 60.57
C LEU A 581 38.48 98.77 60.66
N ARG A 582 38.95 97.60 60.20
CA ARG A 582 40.40 97.31 60.06
C ARG A 582 41.05 98.20 58.99
N ALA A 583 40.39 98.47 57.87
CA ALA A 583 40.91 99.31 56.79
C ALA A 583 40.87 100.80 57.14
N GLU A 584 39.93 101.26 57.97
CA GLU A 584 39.91 102.60 58.57
C GLU A 584 41.04 102.74 59.58
N LEU A 585 41.23 101.78 60.50
CA LEU A 585 42.37 101.78 61.42
C LEU A 585 43.72 101.69 60.67
N GLN A 586 43.83 100.82 59.68
CA GLN A 586 45.03 100.64 58.87
C GLN A 586 45.28 101.83 57.95
N SER A 587 44.25 102.48 57.39
CA SER A 587 44.42 103.72 56.61
C SER A 587 44.68 104.93 57.49
N LEU A 588 44.22 104.95 58.75
CA LEU A 588 44.60 105.95 59.74
C LEU A 588 46.08 105.77 60.14
N GLU A 589 46.50 104.55 60.47
CA GLU A 589 47.90 104.20 60.76
C GLU A 589 48.81 104.47 59.53
N GLN A 590 48.39 104.05 58.34
CA GLN A 590 49.08 104.39 57.09
C GLN A 590 49.04 105.89 56.80
N SER A 591 47.99 106.64 57.16
CA SER A 591 47.97 108.09 56.95
C SER A 591 48.93 108.81 57.89
N HIS A 592 49.07 108.35 59.14
CA HIS A 592 50.04 108.88 60.10
C HIS A 592 51.48 108.49 59.72
N LEU A 593 51.72 107.23 59.32
CA LEU A 593 52.99 106.78 58.77
C LEU A 593 53.33 107.54 57.48
N LYS A 594 52.35 107.75 56.59
CA LYS A 594 52.52 108.50 55.34
C LYS A 594 52.58 110.01 55.56
N GLU A 595 52.10 110.55 56.66
CA GLU A 595 52.36 111.95 57.02
C GLU A 595 53.80 112.11 57.52
N LEU A 596 54.30 111.17 58.33
CA LEU A 596 55.72 111.07 58.68
C LEU A 596 56.60 110.90 57.42
N GLU A 597 56.20 109.96 56.55
CA GLU A 597 56.92 109.63 55.33
C GLU A 597 56.85 110.77 54.32
N ASN A 598 55.70 111.42 54.11
CA ASN A 598 55.57 112.63 53.29
C ASN A 598 56.42 113.77 53.85
N ASN A 599 56.56 113.91 55.18
CA ASN A 599 57.45 114.93 55.76
C ASN A 599 58.95 114.61 55.54
N LEU A 600 59.34 113.34 55.46
CA LEU A 600 60.68 112.93 55.04
C LEU A 600 60.87 113.09 53.52
N GLN A 601 59.96 112.52 52.74
CA GLN A 601 59.95 112.53 51.29
C GLN A 601 59.85 113.95 50.75
N ALA A 602 59.13 114.89 51.37
CA ALA A 602 59.11 116.29 50.92
C ALA A 602 60.49 116.95 51.02
N ARG A 603 61.26 116.65 52.08
CA ARG A 603 62.66 117.12 52.20
C ARG A 603 63.54 116.47 51.14
N HIS A 604 63.47 115.15 50.99
CA HIS A 604 64.25 114.44 49.97
C HIS A 604 63.86 114.80 48.54
N LEU A 605 62.57 115.07 48.27
CA LEU A 605 62.05 115.48 46.96
C LEU A 605 62.45 116.92 46.64
N GLN A 606 62.50 117.82 47.62
CA GLN A 606 63.03 119.17 47.42
C GLN A 606 64.54 119.15 47.05
N GLU A 607 65.29 118.17 47.54
CA GLU A 607 66.66 117.90 47.08
C GLU A 607 66.70 117.19 45.71
N PHE A 608 65.81 116.22 45.47
CA PHE A 608 65.77 115.42 44.23
C PHE A 608 65.27 116.20 43.01
N GLU A 609 64.26 117.05 43.14
CA GLU A 609 63.73 117.87 42.03
C GLU A 609 64.78 118.84 41.52
N LYS A 610 65.63 119.37 42.40
CA LYS A 610 66.77 120.21 42.02
C LYS A 610 67.74 119.45 41.10
N VAL A 611 68.07 118.20 41.44
CA VAL A 611 68.95 117.33 40.63
C VAL A 611 68.25 116.83 39.36
N LEU A 612 66.96 116.53 39.43
CA LEU A 612 66.17 116.06 38.28
C LEU A 612 65.93 117.16 37.24
N ALA A 613 65.81 118.42 37.65
CA ALA A 613 65.76 119.56 36.73
C ALA A 613 67.06 119.64 35.91
N GLU A 614 68.22 119.57 36.56
CA GLU A 614 69.54 119.57 35.92
C GLU A 614 69.72 118.37 34.96
N HIS A 615 69.19 117.19 35.31
CA HIS A 615 69.28 115.98 34.48
C HIS A 615 68.30 115.97 33.28
N LYS A 616 67.09 116.54 33.43
CA LYS A 616 66.03 116.44 32.41
C LYS A 616 66.38 117.20 31.12
N ASP A 617 66.99 118.37 31.24
CA ASP A 617 67.43 119.19 30.09
C ASP A 617 68.50 118.48 29.22
N CYS A 618 69.24 117.52 29.79
CA CYS A 618 70.14 116.66 29.02
C CYS A 618 69.39 115.56 28.24
N LEU A 619 68.34 114.96 28.82
CA LEU A 619 67.62 113.84 28.20
C LEU A 619 66.76 114.24 27.00
N ASP A 620 66.08 115.39 27.06
CA ASP A 620 65.18 115.81 25.98
C ASP A 620 65.91 116.24 24.68
N LYS A 621 67.23 116.49 24.75
CA LYS A 621 68.11 116.54 23.56
C LYS A 621 68.28 115.15 22.94
N LEU A 622 68.68 114.16 23.73
CA LEU A 622 69.01 112.82 23.27
C LEU A 622 67.81 112.05 22.65
N LYS A 623 66.59 112.35 23.12
CA LYS A 623 65.36 111.74 22.57
C LYS A 623 65.08 112.13 21.12
N LYS A 624 65.33 113.39 20.73
CA LYS A 624 65.00 113.88 19.38
C LYS A 624 65.83 113.22 18.28
N GLU A 625 67.10 112.92 18.57
CA GLU A 625 68.01 112.28 17.61
C GLU A 625 67.65 110.82 17.30
N ASN A 626 67.05 110.10 18.27
CA ASN A 626 66.71 108.69 18.10
C ASN A 626 65.39 108.46 17.34
N GLN A 627 64.42 109.37 17.45
CA GLN A 627 63.12 109.26 16.76
C GLN A 627 63.31 109.16 15.23
N GLN A 628 64.13 110.04 14.65
CA GLN A 628 64.34 110.11 13.19
C GLN A 628 65.00 108.86 12.60
N ARG A 629 65.70 108.04 13.40
CA ARG A 629 66.29 106.77 12.93
C ARG A 629 65.28 105.64 12.78
N LEU A 630 64.16 105.68 13.51
CA LEU A 630 63.20 104.57 13.54
C LEU A 630 62.30 104.57 12.30
N GLU A 631 61.92 105.76 11.82
CA GLU A 631 61.00 105.95 10.71
C GLU A 631 61.59 105.41 9.37
N GLN A 632 62.88 105.66 9.10
CA GLN A 632 63.56 105.12 7.91
C GLN A 632 63.62 103.59 7.83
N MET A 633 63.61 102.88 8.97
CA MET A 633 63.65 101.41 8.97
C MET A 633 62.32 100.79 8.50
N GLN A 634 61.19 101.44 8.79
CA GLN A 634 59.87 100.84 8.53
C GLN A 634 59.51 100.82 7.05
N GLU A 635 59.85 101.85 6.27
CA GLU A 635 59.55 101.92 4.83
C GLU A 635 60.25 100.79 4.04
N SER A 636 61.49 100.46 4.40
CA SER A 636 62.28 99.41 3.72
C SER A 636 61.65 98.02 3.79
N HIS A 637 60.93 97.72 4.88
CA HIS A 637 60.40 96.38 5.13
C HIS A 637 59.07 96.11 4.39
N ALA A 638 58.36 97.16 3.94
CA ALA A 638 57.11 97.02 3.22
C ALA A 638 57.29 96.45 1.80
N ALA A 639 58.35 96.87 1.09
CA ALA A 639 58.57 96.51 -0.30
C ALA A 639 58.82 95.00 -0.51
N VAL A 640 59.58 94.37 0.38
CA VAL A 640 59.99 92.95 0.26
C VAL A 640 58.80 91.98 0.33
N VAL A 641 57.72 92.35 1.02
CA VAL A 641 56.52 91.51 1.15
C VAL A 641 55.76 91.40 -0.17
N GLN A 642 55.76 92.46 -0.99
CA GLN A 642 54.96 92.53 -2.21
C GLN A 642 55.52 91.64 -3.34
N GLU A 643 56.84 91.50 -3.43
CA GLU A 643 57.52 90.67 -4.43
C GLU A 643 57.18 89.17 -4.28
N LYS A 644 57.08 88.68 -3.03
CA LYS A 644 56.80 87.25 -2.77
C LYS A 644 55.40 86.80 -3.14
N GLN A 645 54.43 87.71 -3.22
CA GLN A 645 53.07 87.36 -3.62
C GLN A 645 52.94 87.00 -5.11
N GLN A 646 53.81 87.55 -5.98
CA GLN A 646 53.72 87.31 -7.43
C GLN A 646 54.18 85.89 -7.83
N GLN A 647 55.13 85.31 -7.10
CA GLN A 647 55.70 83.98 -7.41
C GLN A 647 54.71 82.81 -7.22
N VAL A 648 53.55 83.06 -6.60
CA VAL A 648 52.54 82.02 -6.29
C VAL A 648 51.52 81.81 -7.42
N GLU A 649 51.17 82.84 -8.19
CA GLU A 649 50.21 82.70 -9.31
C GLU A 649 50.81 81.97 -10.51
N GLU A 650 52.11 82.17 -10.79
CA GLU A 650 52.79 81.57 -11.96
C GLU A 650 52.83 80.03 -11.93
N LEU A 651 52.73 79.43 -10.73
CA LEU A 651 52.64 77.97 -10.56
C LEU A 651 51.24 77.40 -10.85
N LYS A 652 50.18 78.21 -10.84
CA LYS A 652 48.81 77.72 -11.11
C LYS A 652 48.57 77.40 -12.59
N LEU A 653 49.08 78.22 -13.52
CA LEU A 653 48.83 78.02 -14.95
C LEU A 653 49.27 76.63 -15.45
N LYS A 654 50.46 76.17 -15.02
CA LYS A 654 51.07 74.91 -15.47
C LYS A 654 50.28 73.65 -15.09
N VAL A 655 49.29 73.74 -14.21
CA VAL A 655 48.40 72.63 -13.87
C VAL A 655 47.24 72.51 -14.87
N SER A 656 46.87 73.61 -15.56
CA SER A 656 45.81 73.61 -16.58
C SER A 656 46.22 72.85 -17.83
N ASP A 657 47.42 73.13 -18.35
CA ASP A 657 47.90 72.63 -19.66
C ASP A 657 47.96 71.08 -19.73
N LEU A 658 48.18 70.42 -18.58
CA LEU A 658 48.25 68.96 -18.49
C LEU A 658 46.87 68.27 -18.50
N SER A 659 45.78 69.01 -18.28
CA SER A 659 44.42 68.48 -18.35
C SER A 659 43.96 68.26 -19.80
N ASP A 660 44.27 69.22 -20.69
CA ASP A 660 43.76 69.26 -22.06
C ASP A 660 44.38 68.20 -22.99
N ILE A 661 45.57 67.69 -22.64
CA ILE A 661 46.25 66.63 -23.40
C ILE A 661 45.51 65.28 -23.22
N ARG A 662 44.97 65.00 -22.02
CA ARG A 662 44.27 63.74 -21.75
C ARG A 662 42.99 63.58 -22.59
N CYS A 663 42.24 64.67 -22.74
CA CYS A 663 40.97 64.70 -23.48
C CYS A 663 41.12 64.41 -24.99
N LYS A 664 42.30 64.61 -25.57
CA LYS A 664 42.53 64.39 -27.01
C LYS A 664 42.77 62.92 -27.37
N LEU A 665 43.40 62.14 -26.48
CA LEU A 665 43.76 60.75 -26.74
C LEU A 665 42.56 59.79 -26.70
N GLU A 666 41.50 60.13 -25.95
CA GLU A 666 40.28 59.33 -25.88
C GLU A 666 39.44 59.40 -27.17
N VAL A 667 39.61 60.46 -27.98
CA VAL A 667 38.86 60.67 -29.25
C VAL A 667 39.48 59.93 -30.43
N GLU A 668 40.82 59.81 -30.50
CA GLU A 668 41.49 59.13 -31.62
C GLU A 668 41.25 57.61 -31.64
N LEU A 669 41.04 56.98 -30.48
CA LEU A 669 40.72 55.55 -30.38
C LEU A 669 39.34 55.23 -30.99
N ALA A 670 38.31 56.01 -30.65
CA ALA A 670 36.94 55.79 -31.11
C ALA A 670 36.77 55.94 -32.63
N LEU A 671 37.62 56.73 -33.29
CA LEU A 671 37.60 56.89 -34.75
C LEU A 671 38.24 55.70 -35.50
N LYS A 672 39.15 54.94 -34.87
CA LYS A 672 39.86 53.85 -35.54
C LYS A 672 39.13 52.51 -35.54
N GLU A 673 38.19 52.30 -34.63
CA GLU A 673 37.32 51.12 -34.68
C GLU A 673 36.30 51.23 -35.82
N ALA A 674 35.72 52.41 -36.04
CA ALA A 674 34.73 52.66 -37.10
C ALA A 674 35.27 52.40 -38.53
N GLU A 675 36.53 52.76 -38.81
CA GLU A 675 37.17 52.51 -40.11
C GLU A 675 37.31 51.01 -40.45
N THR A 676 37.31 50.11 -39.44
CA THR A 676 37.56 48.68 -39.67
C THR A 676 36.33 47.86 -40.08
N ASP A 677 35.12 48.31 -39.73
CA ASP A 677 33.89 47.61 -40.13
C ASP A 677 33.38 48.05 -41.52
N GLU A 678 33.63 49.29 -41.96
CA GLU A 678 33.20 49.77 -43.28
C GLU A 678 33.91 49.02 -44.44
N MET A 679 35.21 48.74 -44.28
CA MET A 679 35.99 47.98 -45.28
C MET A 679 35.58 46.50 -45.40
N LYS A 680 34.73 46.01 -44.48
CA LYS A 680 34.25 44.62 -44.45
C LYS A 680 32.99 44.40 -45.28
N LEU A 681 32.15 45.43 -45.44
CA LEU A 681 30.93 45.38 -46.26
C LEU A 681 31.24 45.28 -47.76
N LEU A 682 32.19 46.10 -48.23
CA LEU A 682 32.53 46.28 -49.66
C LEU A 682 33.10 45.02 -50.34
N LEU A 683 33.63 44.07 -49.55
CA LEU A 683 34.13 42.79 -50.07
C LEU A 683 33.02 41.77 -50.38
N GLU A 684 31.88 41.84 -49.67
CA GLU A 684 30.79 40.88 -49.85
C GLU A 684 29.89 41.24 -51.05
N GLU A 685 29.68 42.54 -51.31
CA GLU A 685 28.90 43.00 -52.47
C GLU A 685 29.58 42.68 -53.81
N SER A 686 30.91 42.83 -53.90
CA SER A 686 31.68 42.54 -55.10
C SER A 686 31.59 41.07 -55.53
N ARG A 687 31.45 40.16 -54.56
CA ARG A 687 31.34 38.70 -54.78
C ARG A 687 30.04 38.31 -55.47
N ASN A 688 28.92 38.95 -55.11
CA ASN A 688 27.60 38.57 -55.60
C ASN A 688 27.37 38.93 -57.08
N GLN A 689 27.89 40.07 -57.55
CA GLN A 689 27.68 40.54 -58.92
C GLN A 689 28.31 39.64 -60.00
N GLN A 690 29.40 38.93 -59.68
CA GLN A 690 30.00 37.96 -60.61
C GLN A 690 29.15 36.68 -60.78
N GLN A 691 28.33 36.32 -59.78
CA GLN A 691 27.58 35.06 -59.76
C GLN A 691 26.29 35.12 -60.59
N GLU A 692 25.61 36.27 -60.68
CA GLU A 692 24.41 36.44 -61.51
C GLU A 692 24.72 36.49 -63.01
N THR A 693 25.85 37.11 -63.38
CA THR A 693 26.21 37.34 -64.80
C THR A 693 26.31 36.01 -65.58
N LEU A 694 27.00 35.01 -65.00
CA LEU A 694 27.17 33.67 -65.58
C LEU A 694 25.85 32.91 -65.77
N LYS A 695 24.87 33.12 -64.89
CA LYS A 695 23.57 32.44 -64.94
C LYS A 695 22.76 32.84 -66.18
N SER A 696 22.76 34.15 -66.49
CA SER A 696 21.98 34.77 -67.59
C SER A 696 22.36 34.33 -69.01
N GLN A 697 23.42 33.53 -69.16
CA GLN A 697 23.95 33.07 -70.44
C GLN A 697 23.59 31.60 -70.74
N ILE A 698 23.49 30.75 -69.70
CA ILE A 698 23.08 29.34 -69.81
C ILE A 698 21.58 29.22 -70.18
N ASP A 699 20.74 30.09 -69.62
CA ASP A 699 19.29 30.09 -69.88
C ASP A 699 18.94 30.37 -71.36
N LYS A 700 19.82 31.05 -72.11
CA LYS A 700 19.58 31.45 -73.50
C LYS A 700 19.83 30.35 -74.52
N GLU A 701 20.83 29.49 -74.30
CA GLU A 701 21.11 28.35 -75.19
C GLU A 701 20.06 27.25 -75.01
N THR A 702 19.65 27.00 -73.78
CA THR A 702 18.62 26.00 -73.41
C THR A 702 17.29 26.22 -74.14
N GLU A 703 16.86 27.47 -74.30
CA GLU A 703 15.58 27.84 -74.93
C GLU A 703 15.62 27.84 -76.48
N SER A 704 16.78 27.51 -77.08
CA SER A 704 16.96 27.34 -78.52
C SER A 704 16.67 25.90 -78.97
N LEU A 705 17.32 24.90 -78.35
CA LEU A 705 17.19 23.47 -78.66
C LEU A 705 15.74 22.97 -78.53
N LYS A 706 15.03 23.50 -77.54
CA LYS A 706 13.60 23.25 -77.25
C LYS A 706 12.71 23.43 -78.50
N LYS A 707 12.98 24.47 -79.30
CA LYS A 707 12.15 24.88 -80.45
C LYS A 707 12.40 24.06 -81.72
N GLU A 708 13.42 23.20 -81.75
CA GLU A 708 13.58 22.21 -82.82
C GLU A 708 12.82 20.90 -82.52
N ILE A 709 12.73 20.52 -81.24
CA ILE A 709 11.98 19.33 -80.79
C ILE A 709 10.49 19.47 -81.16
N ASP A 710 9.89 20.64 -80.91
CA ASP A 710 8.49 20.93 -81.25
C ASP A 710 8.16 20.79 -82.76
N LYS A 711 9.15 21.07 -83.63
CA LYS A 711 9.01 20.95 -85.09
C LYS A 711 9.07 19.51 -85.60
N LEU A 712 9.67 18.59 -84.84
CA LEU A 712 9.68 17.17 -85.18
C LEU A 712 8.41 16.48 -84.68
N ASN A 713 7.96 16.78 -83.45
CA ASN A 713 6.73 16.23 -82.88
C ASN A 713 5.49 16.53 -83.75
N SER A 714 5.36 17.76 -84.27
CA SER A 714 4.25 18.16 -85.14
C SER A 714 4.15 17.41 -86.48
N LYS A 715 5.22 16.73 -86.93
CA LYS A 715 5.16 15.83 -88.11
C LYS A 715 4.77 14.40 -87.78
N ILE A 716 5.00 13.94 -86.55
CA ILE A 716 4.57 12.62 -86.09
C ILE A 716 3.06 12.61 -85.82
N GLN A 717 2.52 13.72 -85.30
CA GLN A 717 1.11 13.83 -84.95
C GLN A 717 0.18 13.52 -86.13
N ASN A 718 0.33 14.21 -87.26
CA ASN A 718 -0.57 14.08 -88.41
C ASN A 718 -0.63 12.66 -89.00
N SER A 719 0.42 11.85 -88.87
CA SER A 719 0.38 10.44 -89.31
C SER A 719 -0.21 9.50 -88.26
N SER A 720 -0.18 9.87 -86.98
CA SER A 720 -0.91 9.17 -85.92
C SER A 720 -2.43 9.38 -86.04
N ASP A 721 -2.86 10.56 -86.48
CA ASP A 721 -4.27 10.94 -86.50
C ASP A 721 -5.12 10.11 -87.49
N GLU A 722 -4.55 9.63 -88.61
CA GLU A 722 -5.28 8.76 -89.55
C GLU A 722 -5.52 7.35 -88.96
N TYR A 723 -4.52 6.76 -88.30
CA TYR A 723 -4.71 5.49 -87.58
C TYR A 723 -5.60 5.64 -86.33
N GLN A 724 -5.64 6.84 -85.75
CA GLN A 724 -6.50 7.17 -84.62
C GLN A 724 -8.00 7.09 -84.99
N VAL A 725 -8.40 7.36 -86.23
CA VAL A 725 -9.80 7.26 -86.69
C VAL A 725 -10.27 5.81 -86.81
N GLY A 726 -9.51 4.94 -87.46
CA GLY A 726 -9.87 3.51 -87.53
C GLY A 726 -9.90 2.84 -86.15
N LEU A 727 -9.01 3.28 -85.24
CA LEU A 727 -9.06 2.88 -83.84
C LEU A 727 -10.19 3.56 -83.06
N SER A 728 -10.71 4.74 -83.46
CA SER A 728 -11.80 5.40 -82.74
C SER A 728 -13.14 4.73 -83.00
N GLU A 729 -13.39 4.16 -84.18
CA GLU A 729 -14.61 3.43 -84.50
C GLU A 729 -14.69 2.05 -83.80
N LEU A 730 -13.58 1.32 -83.74
CA LEU A 730 -13.53 0.09 -82.92
C LEU A 730 -13.58 0.41 -81.42
N ARG A 731 -12.95 1.53 -81.00
CA ARG A 731 -13.09 2.02 -79.63
C ARG A 731 -14.54 2.38 -79.33
N THR A 732 -15.28 3.13 -80.15
CA THR A 732 -16.65 3.56 -79.81
C THR A 732 -17.62 2.40 -79.63
N LEU A 733 -17.51 1.32 -80.42
CA LEU A 733 -18.27 0.09 -80.16
C LEU A 733 -17.86 -0.56 -78.83
N MET A 734 -16.56 -0.68 -78.57
CA MET A 734 -16.08 -1.18 -77.27
C MET A 734 -16.41 -0.24 -76.11
N THR A 735 -16.48 1.09 -76.27
CA THR A 735 -16.95 2.00 -75.23
C THR A 735 -18.44 1.88 -75.06
N ILE A 736 -19.27 1.67 -76.08
CA ILE A 736 -20.71 1.47 -75.86
C ILE A 736 -20.96 0.22 -75.00
N GLU A 737 -20.38 -0.95 -75.32
CA GLU A 737 -20.54 -2.14 -74.48
C GLU A 737 -19.87 -1.98 -73.10
N LYS A 738 -18.65 -1.41 -73.04
CA LYS A 738 -17.94 -1.17 -71.78
C LYS A 738 -18.67 -0.13 -70.91
N ASP A 739 -19.23 0.92 -71.48
CA ASP A 739 -19.96 2.00 -70.79
C ASP A 739 -21.36 1.53 -70.41
N GLN A 740 -21.97 0.58 -71.13
CA GLN A 740 -23.23 -0.04 -70.71
C GLN A 740 -23.01 -1.03 -69.55
N CYS A 741 -21.96 -1.86 -69.62
CA CYS A 741 -21.52 -2.71 -68.51
C CYS A 741 -21.02 -1.88 -67.32
N ILE A 742 -20.31 -0.77 -67.55
CA ILE A 742 -19.92 0.18 -66.52
C ILE A 742 -21.13 0.95 -66.00
N SER A 743 -22.17 1.26 -66.77
CA SER A 743 -23.41 1.81 -66.23
C SER A 743 -24.08 0.80 -65.30
N GLU A 744 -24.26 -0.46 -65.70
CA GLU A 744 -24.79 -1.50 -64.79
C GLU A 744 -23.90 -1.78 -63.56
N LEU A 745 -22.62 -1.43 -63.61
CA LEU A 745 -21.71 -1.46 -62.46
C LEU A 745 -21.77 -0.18 -61.62
N VAL A 746 -21.86 0.99 -62.25
CA VAL A 746 -21.91 2.32 -61.62
C VAL A 746 -23.28 2.57 -61.02
N ASP A 747 -24.38 2.19 -61.66
CA ASP A 747 -25.72 2.24 -61.10
C ASP A 747 -25.78 1.41 -59.82
N ARG A 748 -25.24 0.17 -59.82
CA ARG A 748 -25.13 -0.64 -58.61
C ARG A 748 -24.15 -0.08 -57.58
N TYR A 749 -23.01 0.46 -58.01
CA TYR A 749 -22.03 1.08 -57.11
C TYR A 749 -22.52 2.43 -56.58
N GLU A 750 -23.48 3.08 -57.25
CA GLU A 750 -24.14 4.32 -56.85
C GLU A 750 -25.38 4.03 -56.00
N GLU A 751 -26.10 2.93 -56.22
CA GLU A 751 -27.06 2.38 -55.25
C GLU A 751 -26.35 1.97 -53.95
N GLU A 752 -25.25 1.20 -54.03
CA GLU A 752 -24.41 0.86 -52.87
C GLU A 752 -23.76 2.11 -52.27
N SER A 753 -23.26 3.06 -53.07
CA SER A 753 -22.72 4.31 -52.54
C SER A 753 -23.79 5.18 -51.93
N ASN A 754 -25.03 5.22 -52.44
CA ASN A 754 -26.14 5.95 -51.82
C ASN A 754 -26.66 5.25 -50.56
N LEU A 755 -26.62 3.92 -50.49
CA LEU A 755 -26.89 3.17 -49.27
C LEU A 755 -25.78 3.43 -48.22
N LEU A 756 -24.51 3.31 -48.60
CA LEU A 756 -23.36 3.64 -47.75
C LEU A 756 -23.33 5.12 -47.34
N ARG A 757 -23.79 6.04 -48.19
CA ARG A 757 -23.88 7.49 -47.94
C ARG A 757 -25.10 7.83 -47.06
N THR A 758 -26.19 7.08 -47.14
CA THR A 758 -27.31 7.22 -46.19
C THR A 758 -27.01 6.58 -44.83
N GLU A 759 -26.31 5.43 -44.78
CA GLU A 759 -25.75 4.90 -43.52
C GLU A 759 -24.66 5.81 -42.95
N LEU A 760 -23.74 6.33 -43.76
CA LEU A 760 -22.75 7.32 -43.33
C LEU A 760 -23.42 8.60 -42.84
N ASN A 761 -24.51 9.06 -43.45
CA ASN A 761 -25.28 10.20 -42.95
C ASN A 761 -25.98 9.87 -41.61
N LYS A 762 -26.53 8.65 -41.42
CA LYS A 762 -27.06 8.20 -40.13
C LYS A 762 -25.95 8.16 -39.06
N VAL A 763 -24.81 7.57 -39.37
CA VAL A 763 -23.62 7.51 -38.50
C VAL A 763 -23.09 8.90 -38.21
N THR A 764 -23.07 9.82 -39.18
CA THR A 764 -22.62 11.21 -38.99
C THR A 764 -23.60 12.00 -38.12
N VAL A 765 -24.91 11.82 -38.28
CA VAL A 765 -25.93 12.43 -37.40
C VAL A 765 -25.87 11.85 -35.99
N LEU A 766 -25.59 10.55 -35.83
CA LEU A 766 -25.36 9.93 -34.51
C LEU A 766 -24.05 10.40 -33.88
N HIS A 767 -22.97 10.50 -34.66
CA HIS A 767 -21.67 11.01 -34.22
C HIS A 767 -21.76 12.49 -33.84
N GLN A 768 -22.48 13.33 -34.61
CA GLN A 768 -22.71 14.73 -34.28
C GLN A 768 -23.54 14.87 -32.99
N LYS A 769 -24.59 14.06 -32.80
CA LYS A 769 -25.34 14.02 -31.52
C LYS A 769 -24.47 13.55 -30.35
N THR A 770 -23.56 12.62 -30.59
CA THR A 770 -22.61 12.13 -29.58
C THR A 770 -21.60 13.21 -29.23
N CYS A 771 -21.00 13.86 -30.23
CA CYS A 771 -20.06 14.97 -30.08
C CYS A 771 -20.71 16.21 -29.44
N GLU A 772 -21.99 16.49 -29.70
CA GLU A 772 -22.77 17.50 -28.97
C GLU A 772 -23.02 17.11 -27.50
N ALA A 773 -23.20 15.81 -27.20
CA ALA A 773 -23.33 15.33 -25.83
C ALA A 773 -21.97 15.34 -25.09
N GLU A 774 -20.89 14.90 -25.73
CA GLU A 774 -19.52 15.02 -25.25
C GLU A 774 -19.13 16.47 -25.03
N LYS A 775 -19.51 17.40 -25.91
CA LYS A 775 -19.29 18.84 -25.72
C LYS A 775 -20.04 19.38 -24.50
N ARG A 776 -21.32 19.01 -24.30
CA ARG A 776 -22.08 19.39 -23.09
C ARG A 776 -21.49 18.79 -21.82
N LEU A 777 -20.99 17.56 -21.88
CA LEU A 777 -20.28 16.94 -20.75
C LEU A 777 -18.92 17.60 -20.50
N SER A 778 -18.19 18.00 -21.54
CA SER A 778 -16.95 18.78 -21.44
C SER A 778 -17.19 20.19 -20.88
N GLU A 779 -18.29 20.84 -21.27
CA GLU A 779 -18.74 22.12 -20.72
C GLU A 779 -19.12 21.97 -19.23
N GLN A 780 -19.78 20.87 -18.84
CA GLN A 780 -20.03 20.56 -17.42
C GLN A 780 -18.75 20.21 -16.64
N ILE A 781 -17.81 19.48 -17.24
CA ILE A 781 -16.52 19.14 -16.64
C ILE A 781 -15.68 20.40 -16.43
N THR A 782 -15.63 21.32 -17.40
CA THR A 782 -14.90 22.60 -17.25
C THR A 782 -15.59 23.55 -16.27
N GLU A 783 -16.92 23.57 -16.19
CA GLU A 783 -17.66 24.30 -15.14
C GLU A 783 -17.39 23.72 -13.73
N LEU A 784 -17.33 22.39 -13.59
CA LEU A 784 -16.99 21.72 -12.33
C LEU A 784 -15.51 21.88 -11.96
N GLN A 785 -14.59 21.84 -12.94
CA GLN A 785 -13.18 22.14 -12.74
C GLN A 785 -12.99 23.59 -12.29
N SER A 786 -13.66 24.56 -12.92
CA SER A 786 -13.62 25.96 -12.50
C SER A 786 -14.15 26.17 -11.07
N LYS A 787 -15.23 25.47 -10.68
CA LYS A 787 -15.75 25.50 -9.30
C LYS A 787 -14.77 24.88 -8.30
N LEU A 788 -14.17 23.73 -8.64
CA LEU A 788 -13.16 23.08 -7.82
C LEU A 788 -11.89 23.94 -7.69
N GLU A 789 -11.46 24.59 -8.76
CA GLU A 789 -10.32 25.49 -8.79
C GLU A 789 -10.58 26.76 -7.97
N LEU A 790 -11.83 27.28 -7.96
CA LEU A 790 -12.25 28.34 -7.04
C LEU A 790 -12.26 27.89 -5.58
N GLU A 791 -12.71 26.67 -5.25
CA GLU A 791 -12.61 26.12 -3.90
C GLU A 791 -11.16 25.88 -3.46
N VAL A 792 -10.30 25.38 -4.34
CA VAL A 792 -8.86 25.18 -4.08
C VAL A 792 -8.17 26.53 -3.84
N ASN A 793 -8.44 27.55 -4.65
CA ASN A 793 -7.92 28.90 -4.43
C ASN A 793 -8.45 29.52 -3.12
N ALA A 794 -9.71 29.26 -2.75
CA ALA A 794 -10.25 29.70 -1.46
C ALA A 794 -9.59 29.00 -0.26
N LEU A 795 -9.38 27.68 -0.35
CA LEU A 795 -8.67 26.89 0.67
C LEU A 795 -7.18 27.27 0.77
N GLU A 796 -6.52 27.56 -0.34
CA GLU A 796 -5.12 28.03 -0.34
C GLU A 796 -5.00 29.45 0.22
N LYS A 797 -6.01 30.30 0.01
CA LYS A 797 -6.11 31.59 0.69
C LYS A 797 -6.34 31.43 2.20
N GLU A 798 -7.27 30.57 2.62
CA GLU A 798 -7.50 30.28 4.05
C GLU A 798 -6.24 29.67 4.71
N LYS A 799 -5.47 28.85 3.96
CA LYS A 799 -4.18 28.27 4.38
C LYS A 799 -3.09 29.33 4.51
N THR A 800 -3.00 30.31 3.61
CA THR A 800 -2.04 31.42 3.72
C THR A 800 -2.40 32.41 4.83
N GLU A 801 -3.69 32.66 5.06
CA GLU A 801 -4.18 33.41 6.23
C GLU A 801 -3.87 32.67 7.55
N LYS A 802 -4.03 31.33 7.60
CA LYS A 802 -3.62 30.49 8.74
C LYS A 802 -2.10 30.46 8.95
N MET A 803 -1.29 30.43 7.87
CA MET A 803 0.17 30.56 7.94
C MET A 803 0.59 31.89 8.57
N ALA A 804 0.02 33.01 8.11
CA ALA A 804 0.30 34.34 8.65
C ALA A 804 -0.07 34.45 10.14
N LEU A 805 -1.20 33.86 10.56
CA LEU A 805 -1.58 33.76 11.97
C LEU A 805 -0.61 32.87 12.77
N CYS A 806 -0.06 31.80 12.18
CA CYS A 806 0.94 30.95 12.83
C CYS A 806 2.28 31.69 13.02
N GLU A 807 2.76 32.39 12.00
CA GLU A 807 3.94 33.25 12.14
C GLU A 807 3.73 34.36 13.18
N GLN A 808 2.52 34.95 13.25
CA GLN A 808 2.21 35.96 14.25
C GLN A 808 2.19 35.36 15.66
N ARG A 809 1.68 34.13 15.81
CA ARG A 809 1.70 33.35 17.05
C ARG A 809 3.14 33.04 17.50
N GLU A 810 4.02 32.62 16.58
CA GLU A 810 5.44 32.40 16.85
C GLU A 810 6.16 33.70 17.26
N LYS A 811 5.87 34.82 16.58
CA LYS A 811 6.39 36.15 16.96
C LYS A 811 5.94 36.55 18.38
N TYR A 812 4.70 36.27 18.77
CA TYR A 812 4.24 36.49 20.15
C TYR A 812 4.84 35.49 21.17
N GLU A 813 5.02 34.22 20.81
CA GLU A 813 5.65 33.23 21.70
C GLU A 813 7.14 33.53 21.93
N ALA A 814 7.85 34.07 20.92
CA ALA A 814 9.21 34.59 21.05
C ALA A 814 9.28 35.81 21.99
N ILE A 815 8.37 36.79 21.84
CA ILE A 815 8.28 37.95 22.76
C ILE A 815 7.94 37.50 24.19
N ILE A 816 7.08 36.49 24.34
CA ILE A 816 6.76 35.88 25.65
C ILE A 816 7.98 35.12 26.22
N HIS A 817 8.90 34.63 25.39
CA HIS A 817 10.16 34.02 25.83
C HIS A 817 11.12 35.08 26.36
N THR A 818 11.40 36.14 25.58
CA THR A 818 12.33 37.21 26.00
C THR A 818 11.83 37.93 27.26
N LEU A 819 10.51 38.19 27.37
CA LEU A 819 9.91 38.77 28.58
C LEU A 819 9.98 37.85 29.82
N LYS A 820 10.12 36.52 29.64
CA LYS A 820 10.40 35.60 30.76
C LYS A 820 11.87 35.64 31.15
N GLU A 821 12.78 35.65 30.19
CA GLU A 821 14.23 35.73 30.41
C GLU A 821 14.60 37.06 31.10
N GLU A 822 14.06 38.18 30.62
CA GLU A 822 14.19 39.50 31.27
C GLU A 822 13.64 39.49 32.70
N LYS A 823 12.49 38.83 32.94
CA LYS A 823 11.90 38.70 34.27
C LYS A 823 12.75 37.84 35.21
N GLU A 824 13.29 36.72 34.74
CA GLU A 824 14.17 35.86 35.56
C GLU A 824 15.50 36.56 35.86
N LEU A 825 16.04 37.32 34.91
CA LEU A 825 17.20 38.19 35.14
C LEU A 825 16.90 39.29 36.17
N LEU A 826 15.74 39.94 36.10
CA LEU A 826 15.31 40.95 37.08
C LEU A 826 15.15 40.37 38.49
N VAL A 827 14.56 39.17 38.61
CA VAL A 827 14.42 38.46 39.89
C VAL A 827 15.79 38.02 40.43
N SER A 828 16.69 37.53 39.56
CA SER A 828 18.06 37.17 39.93
C SER A 828 18.83 38.39 40.48
N ASN A 829 18.73 39.54 39.81
CA ASN A 829 19.37 40.78 40.23
C ASN A 829 18.80 41.28 41.57
N GLN A 830 17.47 41.30 41.72
CA GLN A 830 16.83 41.67 43.00
C GLN A 830 17.21 40.73 44.16
N GLU A 831 17.38 39.44 43.90
CA GLU A 831 17.84 38.48 44.89
C GLU A 831 19.33 38.67 45.25
N GLN A 832 20.19 39.03 44.28
CA GLN A 832 21.59 39.41 44.55
C GLN A 832 21.68 40.71 45.36
N ASP A 833 20.92 41.75 45.01
CA ASP A 833 20.83 43.00 45.77
C ASP A 833 20.34 42.75 47.20
N ARG A 834 19.34 41.87 47.37
CA ARG A 834 18.83 41.46 48.68
C ARG A 834 19.89 40.72 49.50
N GLN A 835 20.69 39.85 48.88
CA GLN A 835 21.80 39.16 49.54
C GLN A 835 22.92 40.13 49.94
N LEU A 836 23.31 41.06 49.06
CA LEU A 836 24.29 42.12 49.36
C LEU A 836 23.83 43.03 50.50
N LEU A 837 22.55 43.41 50.53
CA LEU A 837 21.97 44.20 51.61
C LEU A 837 21.97 43.45 52.94
N ILE A 838 21.62 42.15 52.94
CA ILE A 838 21.71 41.29 54.14
C ILE A 838 23.17 41.15 54.60
N GLN A 839 24.12 41.04 53.67
CA GLN A 839 25.54 40.93 54.01
C GLN A 839 26.07 42.22 54.65
N LYS A 840 25.71 43.40 54.12
CA LYS A 840 26.01 44.70 54.74
C LYS A 840 25.40 44.87 56.13
N LEU A 841 24.10 44.57 56.29
CA LEU A 841 23.42 44.66 57.57
C LEU A 841 24.01 43.71 58.62
N ASN A 842 24.55 42.56 58.20
CA ASN A 842 25.26 41.67 59.11
C ASN A 842 26.64 42.23 59.51
N SER A 843 27.43 42.79 58.59
CA SER A 843 28.70 43.44 58.97
C SER A 843 28.49 44.68 59.85
N GLU A 844 27.53 45.55 59.53
CA GLU A 844 27.18 46.73 60.34
C GLU A 844 26.72 46.34 61.75
N LYS A 845 26.00 45.22 61.88
CA LYS A 845 25.60 44.64 63.16
C LYS A 845 26.79 44.04 63.92
N GLU A 846 27.71 43.35 63.25
CA GLU A 846 28.91 42.79 63.89
C GLU A 846 29.85 43.90 64.37
N ASP A 847 30.07 44.96 63.58
CA ASP A 847 30.80 46.16 63.98
C ASP A 847 30.15 46.87 65.17
N ALA A 848 28.82 47.03 65.16
CA ALA A 848 28.08 47.64 66.26
C ALA A 848 28.17 46.80 67.56
N VAL A 849 28.03 45.48 67.47
CA VAL A 849 28.19 44.57 68.63
C VAL A 849 29.64 44.60 69.13
N GLN A 850 30.64 44.56 68.25
CA GLN A 850 32.04 44.58 68.65
C GLN A 850 32.45 45.93 69.26
N THR A 851 31.83 47.04 68.82
CA THR A 851 31.99 48.37 69.42
C THR A 851 31.37 48.40 70.82
N ALA A 852 30.13 47.94 70.98
CA ALA A 852 29.45 47.88 72.27
C ALA A 852 30.18 46.96 73.29
N CYS A 853 30.78 45.86 72.83
CA CYS A 853 31.62 45.01 73.67
C CYS A 853 32.87 45.76 74.16
N LYS A 854 33.62 46.42 73.27
CA LYS A 854 34.81 47.23 73.66
C LYS A 854 34.46 48.34 74.64
N GLU A 855 33.31 48.99 74.47
CA GLU A 855 32.82 50.02 75.39
C GLU A 855 32.46 49.44 76.77
N PHE A 856 31.83 48.26 76.82
CA PHE A 856 31.58 47.53 78.07
C PHE A 856 32.88 47.09 78.78
N GLU A 857 33.91 46.67 78.04
CA GLU A 857 35.21 46.31 78.62
C GLU A 857 35.94 47.53 79.18
N LEU A 858 35.92 48.67 78.47
CA LEU A 858 36.46 49.94 78.97
C LEU A 858 35.70 50.43 80.22
N GLN A 859 34.37 50.26 80.29
CA GLN A 859 33.60 50.57 81.49
C GLN A 859 33.92 49.63 82.67
N ARG A 860 34.14 48.32 82.40
CA ARG A 860 34.61 47.35 83.40
C ARG A 860 35.97 47.77 83.97
N GLU A 861 36.95 48.04 83.10
CA GLU A 861 38.31 48.42 83.50
C GLU A 861 38.34 49.77 84.24
N ALA A 862 37.52 50.74 83.84
CA ALA A 862 37.37 52.00 84.56
C ALA A 862 36.78 51.81 85.97
N ALA A 863 35.77 50.94 86.12
CA ALA A 863 35.19 50.61 87.42
C ALA A 863 36.17 49.83 88.32
N GLU A 864 36.88 48.85 87.76
CA GLU A 864 37.88 48.04 88.45
C GLU A 864 39.08 48.89 88.92
N LYS A 865 39.56 49.81 88.08
CA LYS A 865 40.58 50.79 88.45
C LYS A 865 40.09 51.76 89.53
N GLY A 866 38.86 52.26 89.41
CA GLY A 866 38.24 53.11 90.43
C GLY A 866 38.01 52.41 91.78
N LEU A 867 37.90 51.08 91.79
CA LEU A 867 37.90 50.28 93.02
C LEU A 867 39.31 50.09 93.58
N LEU A 868 40.32 49.82 92.74
CA LEU A 868 41.73 49.75 93.17
C LEU A 868 42.21 51.06 93.81
N GLU A 869 41.92 52.20 93.20
CA GLU A 869 42.26 53.53 93.75
C GLU A 869 41.59 53.76 95.11
N LYS A 870 40.37 53.21 95.32
CA LYS A 870 39.64 53.30 96.59
C LYS A 870 40.21 52.38 97.67
N ILE A 871 40.70 51.19 97.28
CA ILE A 871 41.43 50.27 98.17
C ILE A 871 42.74 50.94 98.62
N GLN A 872 43.52 51.50 97.69
CA GLN A 872 44.75 52.23 98.04
C GLN A 872 44.49 53.45 98.95
N GLN A 873 43.38 54.18 98.75
CA GLN A 873 43.00 55.28 99.65
C GLN A 873 42.68 54.79 101.07
N LEU A 874 42.09 53.60 101.23
CA LEU A 874 41.83 53.00 102.55
C LEU A 874 43.13 52.47 103.19
N GLU A 875 44.00 51.78 102.44
CA GLU A 875 45.31 51.34 102.92
C GLU A 875 46.21 52.52 103.36
N MET A 876 46.15 53.64 102.64
CA MET A 876 46.91 54.85 102.96
C MET A 876 46.33 55.62 104.17
N GLN A 877 45.05 55.40 104.53
CA GLN A 877 44.48 55.89 105.79
C GLN A 877 44.88 55.04 107.00
N VAL A 878 45.06 53.72 106.82
CA VAL A 878 45.48 52.81 107.91
C VAL A 878 46.94 53.03 108.33
N ASN A 879 47.84 53.38 107.40
CA ASN A 879 49.28 53.48 107.66
C ASN A 879 49.77 54.84 108.23
N ARG A 880 48.94 55.61 108.96
CA ARG A 880 49.34 56.88 109.60
C ARG A 880 48.94 57.01 111.08
N SER A 881 49.66 56.31 111.95
CA SER A 881 49.89 56.78 113.35
C SER A 881 50.98 55.95 114.09
N PRO A 882 52.22 56.46 114.21
CA PRO A 882 53.15 56.04 115.26
C PRO A 882 52.85 56.76 116.59
N PRO A 883 53.27 56.22 117.76
CA PRO A 883 52.63 56.55 119.04
C PRO A 883 53.50 57.31 120.04
N THR A 884 52.88 57.96 121.04
CA THR A 884 53.54 58.30 122.31
C THR A 884 52.50 58.46 123.44
N GLU A 885 52.58 57.57 124.43
CA GLU A 885 52.41 57.76 125.89
C GLU A 885 51.21 58.58 126.48
N SER A 886 50.56 58.19 127.59
CA SER A 886 50.89 57.16 128.60
C SER A 886 49.67 56.71 129.43
N SER A 887 49.90 55.68 130.25
CA SER A 887 49.22 55.41 131.53
C SER A 887 47.79 54.82 131.53
N ALA A 888 47.73 53.56 131.99
CA ALA A 888 46.63 52.92 132.71
C ALA A 888 45.25 52.76 132.02
N GLU A 889 45.07 51.61 131.34
CA GLU A 889 43.88 50.75 131.54
C GLU A 889 44.14 49.32 131.01
N SER A 890 44.97 48.56 131.74
CA SER A 890 45.42 47.20 131.38
C SER A 890 44.36 46.12 131.61
N THR A 891 43.12 46.38 131.20
CA THR A 891 41.97 45.45 131.31
C THR A 891 41.11 45.52 130.04
N LEU A 892 40.83 46.73 129.53
CA LEU A 892 40.07 46.94 128.29
C LEU A 892 40.78 46.40 127.04
N VAL A 893 42.12 46.42 127.01
CA VAL A 893 42.91 45.91 125.88
C VAL A 893 42.74 44.40 125.70
N ALA A 894 42.58 43.64 126.80
CA ALA A 894 42.35 42.20 126.73
C ALA A 894 40.98 41.89 126.10
N GLU A 895 39.90 42.50 126.58
CA GLU A 895 38.57 42.32 125.97
C GLU A 895 38.51 42.79 124.51
N LEU A 896 39.17 43.90 124.16
CA LEU A 896 39.18 44.39 122.78
C LEU A 896 40.01 43.51 121.85
N GLN A 897 41.09 42.92 122.33
CA GLN A 897 41.91 41.99 121.55
C GLN A 897 41.23 40.62 121.43
N GLU A 898 40.58 40.14 122.49
CA GLU A 898 39.71 38.95 122.46
C GLU A 898 38.52 39.16 121.51
N LYS A 899 37.81 40.29 121.57
CA LYS A 899 36.74 40.64 120.61
C LYS A 899 37.26 40.80 119.19
N LEU A 900 38.45 41.35 118.96
CA LEU A 900 39.05 41.42 117.62
C LEU A 900 39.46 40.04 117.10
N GLN A 901 39.85 39.11 117.97
CA GLN A 901 40.14 37.73 117.62
C GLN A 901 38.85 36.91 117.42
N GLU A 902 37.80 37.13 118.21
CA GLU A 902 36.45 36.62 117.95
C GLU A 902 35.91 37.10 116.61
N GLU A 903 35.94 38.41 116.31
CA GLU A 903 35.43 38.93 115.05
C GLU A 903 36.28 38.42 113.87
N LYS A 904 37.60 38.27 114.02
CA LYS A 904 38.43 37.58 113.02
C LYS A 904 38.06 36.11 112.85
N MET A 905 37.79 35.39 113.95
CA MET A 905 37.31 34.00 113.90
C MET A 905 35.95 33.92 113.21
N LYS A 906 35.00 34.79 113.54
CA LYS A 906 33.67 34.88 112.90
C LYS A 906 33.76 35.28 111.43
N PHE A 907 34.69 36.14 111.03
CA PHE A 907 34.94 36.47 109.61
C PHE A 907 35.61 35.33 108.84
N LEU A 908 36.55 34.59 109.46
CA LEU A 908 37.14 33.38 108.88
C LEU A 908 36.10 32.26 108.77
N GLU A 909 35.30 32.05 109.82
CA GLU A 909 34.20 31.09 109.85
C GLU A 909 33.10 31.48 108.84
N GLN A 910 32.79 32.77 108.66
CA GLN A 910 31.93 33.23 107.55
C GLN A 910 32.54 32.99 106.17
N LEU A 911 33.85 33.09 106.01
CA LEU A 911 34.55 32.82 104.74
C LEU A 911 34.59 31.32 104.44
N GLU A 912 34.97 30.47 105.40
CA GLU A 912 34.90 29.01 105.27
C GLU A 912 33.45 28.54 105.07
N GLU A 913 32.48 29.13 105.75
CA GLU A 913 31.05 28.84 105.57
C GLU A 913 30.55 29.30 104.19
N GLN A 914 31.03 30.44 103.67
CA GLN A 914 30.70 30.89 102.32
C GLN A 914 31.39 30.04 101.25
N GLU A 915 32.64 29.61 101.45
CA GLU A 915 33.34 28.67 100.58
C GLU A 915 32.72 27.26 100.64
N ARG A 916 32.31 26.79 101.82
CA ARG A 916 31.55 25.55 102.01
C ARG A 916 30.23 25.61 101.26
N ARG A 917 29.47 26.71 101.38
CA ARG A 917 28.26 26.94 100.58
C ARG A 917 28.56 26.97 99.09
N LYS A 918 29.61 27.65 98.62
CA LYS A 918 30.02 27.67 97.20
C LYS A 918 30.39 26.28 96.69
N ASN A 919 31.06 25.47 97.50
CA ASN A 919 31.43 24.09 97.17
C ASN A 919 30.21 23.15 97.21
N GLU A 920 29.27 23.35 98.14
CA GLU A 920 27.99 22.63 98.18
C GLU A 920 27.07 23.04 97.01
N GLU A 921 27.01 24.31 96.64
CA GLU A 921 26.36 24.82 95.42
C GLU A 921 26.99 24.19 94.17
N MET A 922 28.32 24.22 94.04
CA MET A 922 29.05 23.61 92.93
C MET A 922 28.81 22.09 92.84
N GLN A 923 28.79 21.40 93.99
CA GLN A 923 28.53 19.97 94.06
C GLN A 923 27.06 19.62 93.80
N ASN A 924 26.12 20.46 94.22
CA ASN A 924 24.70 20.36 93.88
C ASN A 924 24.48 20.62 92.38
N ILE A 925 25.17 21.60 91.78
CA ILE A 925 25.15 21.87 90.33
C ILE A 925 25.73 20.67 89.57
N ARG A 926 26.86 20.11 90.00
CA ARG A 926 27.42 18.88 89.41
C ARG A 926 26.46 17.70 89.51
N THR A 927 25.87 17.48 90.68
CA THR A 927 24.92 16.38 90.92
C THR A 927 23.64 16.57 90.12
N SER A 928 23.12 17.80 90.02
CA SER A 928 21.98 18.16 89.17
C SER A 928 22.29 17.98 87.69
N LEU A 929 23.48 18.36 87.23
CA LEU A 929 23.92 18.18 85.85
C LEU A 929 24.11 16.69 85.51
N THR A 930 24.65 15.88 86.43
CA THR A 930 24.72 14.42 86.25
C THR A 930 23.32 13.79 86.25
N ALA A 931 22.40 14.25 87.10
CA ALA A 931 21.01 13.80 87.09
C ALA A 931 20.25 14.25 85.81
N GLU A 932 20.51 15.46 85.29
CA GLU A 932 19.98 15.96 84.02
C GLU A 932 20.55 15.17 82.83
N GLN A 933 21.85 14.87 82.82
CA GLN A 933 22.46 14.01 81.81
C GLN A 933 21.90 12.58 81.87
N GLN A 934 21.72 12.01 83.07
CA GLN A 934 21.15 10.68 83.24
C GLN A 934 19.66 10.62 82.85
N THR A 935 18.88 11.65 83.16
CA THR A 935 17.47 11.74 82.74
C THR A 935 17.33 12.02 81.24
N ASN A 936 18.20 12.82 80.63
CA ASN A 936 18.27 12.97 79.18
C ASN A 936 18.69 11.65 78.50
N PHE A 937 19.70 10.95 79.01
CA PHE A 937 20.11 9.64 78.50
C PHE A 937 18.97 8.62 78.61
N ASN A 938 18.33 8.50 79.78
CA ASN A 938 17.18 7.62 79.98
C ASN A 938 15.99 8.02 79.08
N THR A 939 15.79 9.32 78.81
CA THR A 939 14.74 9.82 77.90
C THR A 939 15.05 9.49 76.45
N VAL A 940 16.32 9.59 76.02
CA VAL A 940 16.77 9.15 74.69
C VAL A 940 16.64 7.63 74.56
N LEU A 941 17.04 6.87 75.58
CA LEU A 941 16.90 5.41 75.62
C LEU A 941 15.43 4.98 75.56
N ALA A 942 14.54 5.68 76.27
CA ALA A 942 13.09 5.46 76.22
C ALA A 942 12.49 5.83 74.85
N ARG A 943 12.94 6.94 74.23
CA ARG A 943 12.54 7.31 72.86
C ARG A 943 13.02 6.29 71.83
N GLU A 944 14.23 5.77 71.94
CA GLU A 944 14.74 4.71 71.05
C GLU A 944 14.10 3.36 71.31
N LYS A 945 13.80 3.01 72.57
CA LYS A 945 12.97 1.84 72.88
C LYS A 945 11.59 1.99 72.23
N MET A 946 10.91 3.12 72.43
CA MET A 946 9.60 3.39 71.83
C MET A 946 9.65 3.40 70.29
N LYS A 947 10.71 3.92 69.66
CA LYS A 947 10.91 3.81 68.20
C LYS A 947 11.05 2.35 67.76
N LYS A 948 11.90 1.56 68.42
CA LYS A 948 12.10 0.14 68.11
C LYS A 948 10.82 -0.67 68.34
N GLU A 949 10.09 -0.37 69.41
CA GLU A 949 8.80 -0.98 69.75
C GLU A 949 7.71 -0.58 68.73
N ASN A 950 7.66 0.67 68.30
CA ASN A 950 6.81 1.12 67.19
C ASN A 950 7.18 0.48 65.85
N ILE A 951 8.47 0.27 65.56
CA ILE A 951 8.95 -0.44 64.36
C ILE A 951 8.60 -1.94 64.46
N ILE A 952 8.73 -2.56 65.62
CA ILE A 952 8.32 -3.95 65.86
C ILE A 952 6.80 -4.10 65.71
N ASN A 953 6.02 -3.13 66.18
CA ASN A 953 4.57 -3.11 66.02
C ASN A 953 4.16 -2.87 64.56
N ASP A 954 4.74 -1.89 63.87
CA ASP A 954 4.53 -1.63 62.45
C ASP A 954 4.94 -2.82 61.57
N LEU A 955 6.07 -3.49 61.87
CA LEU A 955 6.47 -4.73 61.21
C LEU A 955 5.55 -5.90 61.57
N SER A 956 5.05 -6.00 62.80
CA SER A 956 4.11 -7.04 63.21
C SER A 956 2.73 -6.84 62.59
N ASP A 957 2.28 -5.60 62.43
CA ASP A 957 1.02 -5.27 61.77
C ASP A 957 1.15 -5.37 60.25
N LYS A 958 2.30 -5.02 59.67
CA LYS A 958 2.64 -5.36 58.27
C LYS A 958 2.73 -6.87 58.06
N LEU A 959 3.23 -7.64 59.03
CA LEU A 959 3.24 -9.10 58.98
C LEU A 959 1.81 -9.67 59.10
N LYS A 960 0.97 -9.18 60.02
CA LYS A 960 -0.46 -9.55 60.09
C LYS A 960 -1.20 -9.17 58.80
N VAL A 961 -0.94 -7.99 58.24
CA VAL A 961 -1.50 -7.55 56.97
C VAL A 961 -1.02 -8.45 55.84
N LEU A 962 0.27 -8.81 55.76
CA LEU A 962 0.80 -9.75 54.77
C LEU A 962 0.25 -11.16 54.93
N THR A 963 0.11 -11.69 56.14
CA THR A 963 -0.50 -13.00 56.40
C THR A 963 -1.98 -13.00 56.05
N GLN A 964 -2.74 -12.00 56.51
CA GLN A 964 -4.13 -11.81 56.08
C GLN A 964 -4.25 -11.55 54.58
N GLN A 965 -3.26 -10.93 53.94
CA GLN A 965 -3.24 -10.69 52.50
C GLN A 965 -2.92 -11.99 51.75
N GLN A 966 -2.06 -12.86 52.27
CA GLN A 966 -1.77 -14.19 51.74
C GLN A 966 -3.00 -15.12 51.84
N GLU A 967 -3.77 -15.03 52.92
CA GLU A 967 -5.08 -15.69 53.05
C GLU A 967 -6.14 -15.05 52.14
N LYS A 968 -6.22 -13.72 52.13
CA LYS A 968 -7.16 -12.96 51.29
C LYS A 968 -6.85 -13.13 49.81
N ASP A 969 -5.62 -13.38 49.38
CA ASP A 969 -5.29 -13.58 47.97
C ASP A 969 -5.53 -15.03 47.53
N LYS A 970 -5.28 -16.02 48.41
CA LYS A 970 -5.81 -17.38 48.23
C LYS A 970 -7.34 -17.38 48.04
N GLY A 971 -8.07 -16.48 48.69
CA GLY A 971 -9.53 -16.31 48.53
C GLY A 971 -9.98 -15.39 47.37
N LYS A 972 -9.37 -14.22 47.20
CA LYS A 972 -9.84 -13.14 46.29
C LYS A 972 -9.31 -13.30 44.87
N HIS A 973 -8.08 -13.80 44.69
CA HIS A 973 -7.49 -14.02 43.37
C HIS A 973 -8.29 -15.07 42.58
N THR A 974 -8.98 -15.98 43.30
CA THR A 974 -9.92 -16.96 42.75
C THR A 974 -11.33 -16.40 42.54
N VAL A 975 -11.83 -15.46 43.36
CA VAL A 975 -13.26 -15.08 43.36
C VAL A 975 -13.53 -13.71 42.70
N LYS A 976 -12.82 -12.64 43.07
CA LYS A 976 -13.16 -11.28 42.58
C LYS A 976 -12.60 -10.99 41.19
N CYS A 977 -11.37 -11.41 40.91
CA CYS A 977 -10.80 -11.34 39.56
C CYS A 977 -11.59 -12.23 38.60
N GLN A 978 -12.01 -13.43 39.03
CA GLN A 978 -12.89 -14.27 38.21
C GLN A 978 -14.18 -13.57 37.85
N HIS A 979 -14.93 -12.92 38.75
CA HIS A 979 -16.26 -12.43 38.36
C HIS A 979 -16.19 -11.29 37.33
N TYR A 980 -15.26 -10.33 37.45
CA TYR A 980 -15.13 -9.24 36.46
C TYR A 980 -14.52 -9.70 35.14
N LEU A 981 -13.46 -10.53 35.17
CA LEU A 981 -12.90 -11.10 33.94
C LEU A 981 -13.87 -12.08 33.29
N ARG A 982 -14.59 -12.91 34.05
CA ARG A 982 -15.61 -13.81 33.52
C ARG A 982 -16.82 -13.04 33.00
N TYR A 983 -17.23 -11.92 33.58
CA TYR A 983 -18.27 -11.07 33.00
C TYR A 983 -17.80 -10.41 31.71
N LYS A 984 -16.63 -9.75 31.70
CA LYS A 984 -16.08 -9.09 30.49
C LYS A 984 -15.79 -10.10 29.38
N ILE A 985 -15.16 -11.24 29.70
CA ILE A 985 -14.93 -12.35 28.76
C ILE A 985 -16.25 -13.00 28.35
N PHE A 986 -17.25 -13.18 29.22
CA PHE A 986 -18.55 -13.75 28.82
C PHE A 986 -19.34 -12.80 27.91
N PHE A 987 -19.33 -11.49 28.18
CA PHE A 987 -19.97 -10.49 27.33
C PHE A 987 -19.27 -10.36 25.97
N GLN A 988 -17.93 -10.34 25.97
CA GLN A 988 -17.14 -10.27 24.74
C GLN A 988 -17.11 -11.60 23.99
N THR A 989 -17.23 -12.74 24.68
CA THR A 989 -17.46 -14.07 24.07
C THR A 989 -18.91 -14.23 23.61
N LEU A 990 -19.89 -13.55 24.20
CA LEU A 990 -21.25 -13.49 23.68
C LEU A 990 -21.28 -12.66 22.41
N GLN A 991 -20.70 -11.45 22.38
CA GLN A 991 -20.59 -10.65 21.16
C GLN A 991 -19.81 -11.38 20.07
N LEU A 992 -18.65 -11.96 20.39
CA LEU A 992 -17.90 -12.78 19.43
C LEU A 992 -18.67 -14.02 18.99
N LYS A 993 -19.41 -14.71 19.88
CA LYS A 993 -20.28 -15.84 19.47
C LYS A 993 -21.50 -15.39 18.69
N GLU A 994 -22.00 -14.19 18.87
CA GLU A 994 -23.15 -13.66 18.16
C GLU A 994 -22.73 -13.20 16.75
N GLU A 995 -21.56 -12.60 16.62
CA GLU A 995 -20.90 -12.34 15.33
C GLU A 995 -20.45 -13.63 14.64
N GLU A 996 -19.90 -14.61 15.37
CA GLU A 996 -19.62 -15.95 14.84
C GLU A 996 -20.91 -16.65 14.41
N ASN A 997 -22.00 -16.61 15.16
CA ASN A 997 -23.28 -17.21 14.71
C ASN A 997 -23.87 -16.45 13.50
N LYS A 998 -23.75 -15.13 13.46
CA LYS A 998 -24.13 -14.31 12.29
C LYS A 998 -23.27 -14.62 11.06
N ARG A 999 -22.02 -15.10 11.23
CA ARG A 999 -21.13 -15.57 10.14
C ARG A 999 -21.30 -17.07 9.78
N LEU A 1000 -21.45 -17.96 10.77
CA LEU A 1000 -21.64 -19.41 10.58
C LEU A 1000 -22.93 -19.72 9.81
N ASN A 1001 -24.00 -18.95 10.06
CA ASN A 1001 -25.28 -19.09 9.37
C ASN A 1001 -25.24 -18.78 7.85
N GLN A 1002 -24.07 -18.48 7.26
CA GLN A 1002 -23.94 -18.22 5.83
C GLN A 1002 -22.87 -19.04 5.07
N ARG A 1003 -21.98 -19.84 5.70
CA ARG A 1003 -21.00 -20.66 4.95
C ARG A 1003 -20.64 -22.02 5.56
N LEU A 1004 -21.14 -23.06 4.87
CA LEU A 1004 -20.43 -24.28 4.43
C LEU A 1004 -19.80 -25.25 5.47
N VAL A 1005 -19.49 -26.46 5.00
CA VAL A 1005 -19.00 -27.61 5.77
C VAL A 1005 -17.64 -27.31 6.41
N SER A 1006 -17.44 -27.70 7.67
CA SER A 1006 -16.20 -27.46 8.41
C SER A 1006 -15.09 -28.42 7.97
N ILE A 1007 -14.01 -27.88 7.40
CA ILE A 1007 -12.77 -28.61 7.05
C ILE A 1007 -11.66 -28.24 8.05
N CYS A 1008 -11.97 -28.33 9.35
CA CYS A 1008 -11.01 -28.02 10.42
C CYS A 1008 -9.97 -29.12 10.64
N ALA A 1009 -8.79 -28.73 11.13
CA ALA A 1009 -7.75 -29.66 11.57
C ALA A 1009 -8.08 -30.36 12.91
N ILE A 1010 -9.02 -29.77 13.69
CA ILE A 1010 -9.54 -30.31 14.95
C ILE A 1010 -11.06 -30.09 14.97
N PHE A 1011 -11.83 -31.17 14.85
CA PHE A 1011 -13.30 -31.11 14.98
C PHE A 1011 -13.74 -30.97 16.43
N GLN A 1012 -14.76 -30.18 16.70
CA GLN A 1012 -15.44 -30.05 18.00
C GLN A 1012 -16.84 -30.68 17.98
N VAL A 1013 -17.44 -30.80 19.17
CA VAL A 1013 -18.84 -31.23 19.31
C VAL A 1013 -19.74 -30.10 18.82
N GLY A 1014 -20.60 -30.40 17.86
CA GLY A 1014 -21.45 -29.45 17.15
C GLY A 1014 -21.09 -29.23 15.68
N ASP A 1015 -19.89 -29.59 15.24
CA ASP A 1015 -19.40 -29.31 13.89
C ASP A 1015 -20.15 -30.08 12.80
N LEU A 1016 -20.40 -29.44 11.66
CA LEU A 1016 -20.86 -30.10 10.43
C LEU A 1016 -19.66 -30.63 9.66
N VAL A 1017 -19.59 -31.95 9.47
CA VAL A 1017 -18.43 -32.66 8.91
C VAL A 1017 -18.81 -33.52 7.72
N LEU A 1018 -17.89 -33.63 6.75
CA LEU A 1018 -17.97 -34.61 5.67
C LEU A 1018 -17.38 -35.94 6.15
N ILE A 1019 -18.16 -37.00 6.01
CA ILE A 1019 -17.77 -38.37 6.37
C ILE A 1019 -17.64 -39.15 5.08
N ILE A 1020 -16.48 -39.76 4.84
CA ILE A 1020 -16.14 -40.51 3.62
C ILE A 1020 -15.79 -41.96 3.96
N LEU A 1021 -16.01 -42.89 3.03
CA LEU A 1021 -15.47 -44.24 3.10
C LEU A 1021 -14.00 -44.23 2.67
N ASP A 1022 -13.08 -44.60 3.56
CA ASP A 1022 -11.66 -44.79 3.20
C ASP A 1022 -11.39 -46.27 2.94
N GLU A 1023 -11.12 -46.61 1.69
CA GLU A 1023 -10.86 -47.99 1.23
C GLU A 1023 -9.60 -48.60 1.87
N ARG A 1024 -8.60 -47.79 2.22
CA ARG A 1024 -7.35 -48.25 2.86
C ARG A 1024 -7.63 -48.82 4.24
N HIS A 1025 -8.53 -48.16 4.97
CA HIS A 1025 -8.94 -48.56 6.30
C HIS A 1025 -10.22 -49.42 6.32
N ASP A 1026 -10.99 -49.46 5.21
CA ASP A 1026 -12.30 -50.14 5.07
C ASP A 1026 -13.30 -49.69 6.15
N ASN A 1027 -13.25 -48.40 6.47
CA ASN A 1027 -14.01 -47.75 7.53
C ASN A 1027 -14.41 -46.34 7.07
N TYR A 1028 -15.48 -45.81 7.66
CA TYR A 1028 -15.85 -44.41 7.49
C TYR A 1028 -14.98 -43.51 8.36
N VAL A 1029 -14.45 -42.44 7.77
CA VAL A 1029 -13.60 -41.43 8.43
C VAL A 1029 -14.13 -40.02 8.15
N LEU A 1030 -13.85 -39.07 9.04
CA LEU A 1030 -14.12 -37.66 8.78
C LEU A 1030 -13.01 -37.09 7.89
N PHE A 1031 -13.39 -36.38 6.83
CA PHE A 1031 -12.45 -35.75 5.91
C PHE A 1031 -11.77 -34.54 6.58
N THR A 1032 -10.46 -34.63 6.82
CA THR A 1032 -9.66 -33.55 7.44
C THR A 1032 -8.33 -33.36 6.70
N VAL A 1033 -7.78 -32.16 6.80
CA VAL A 1033 -6.42 -31.80 6.36
C VAL A 1033 -5.34 -32.10 7.42
N SER A 1034 -5.74 -32.62 8.60
CA SER A 1034 -4.83 -33.01 9.68
C SER A 1034 -4.29 -34.43 9.49
N PRO A 1035 -3.02 -34.73 9.86
CA PRO A 1035 -2.51 -36.11 9.91
C PRO A 1035 -3.15 -36.97 11.03
N THR A 1036 -4.07 -36.40 11.82
CA THR A 1036 -4.81 -37.13 12.86
C THR A 1036 -6.04 -37.81 12.26
N LEU A 1037 -6.13 -39.14 12.37
CA LEU A 1037 -7.28 -39.90 11.88
C LEU A 1037 -8.50 -39.74 12.81
N TYR A 1038 -9.70 -39.63 12.22
CA TYR A 1038 -10.99 -39.52 12.90
C TYR A 1038 -11.95 -40.59 12.34
N PHE A 1039 -12.07 -41.73 13.02
CA PHE A 1039 -12.94 -42.84 12.60
C PHE A 1039 -14.37 -42.67 13.11
N LEU A 1040 -15.36 -42.98 12.27
CA LEU A 1040 -16.77 -42.96 12.66
C LEU A 1040 -17.09 -44.10 13.65
N HIS A 1041 -17.92 -43.82 14.65
CA HIS A 1041 -18.42 -44.81 15.59
C HIS A 1041 -19.46 -45.73 14.94
N SER A 1042 -19.43 -47.03 15.24
CA SER A 1042 -20.32 -48.04 14.63
C SER A 1042 -21.82 -47.79 14.91
N GLU A 1043 -22.16 -47.15 16.03
CA GLU A 1043 -23.53 -46.70 16.34
C GLU A 1043 -24.06 -45.70 15.30
N SER A 1044 -23.21 -44.79 14.83
CA SER A 1044 -23.59 -43.76 13.85
C SER A 1044 -23.86 -44.31 12.45
N LEU A 1045 -23.35 -45.50 12.11
CA LEU A 1045 -23.60 -46.13 10.80
C LEU A 1045 -25.09 -46.40 10.56
N ALA A 1046 -25.85 -46.71 11.62
CA ALA A 1046 -27.29 -46.91 11.53
C ALA A 1046 -28.06 -45.59 11.35
N ALA A 1047 -27.60 -44.51 11.99
CA ALA A 1047 -28.26 -43.20 11.90
C ALA A 1047 -27.96 -42.46 10.59
N LEU A 1048 -26.82 -42.74 9.94
CA LEU A 1048 -26.35 -42.05 8.74
C LEU A 1048 -26.69 -42.76 7.42
N ASP A 1049 -27.50 -43.83 7.46
CA ASP A 1049 -27.75 -44.73 6.32
C ASP A 1049 -26.45 -45.29 5.68
N LEU A 1050 -25.48 -45.68 6.54
CA LEU A 1050 -24.15 -46.21 6.14
C LEU A 1050 -23.95 -47.69 6.49
N LYS A 1051 -24.97 -48.38 7.00
CA LYS A 1051 -24.91 -49.83 7.20
C LYS A 1051 -24.88 -50.55 5.85
N PRO A 1052 -23.98 -51.54 5.64
CA PRO A 1052 -24.17 -52.54 4.59
C PRO A 1052 -25.52 -53.24 4.78
N GLY A 1053 -26.30 -53.38 3.71
CA GLY A 1053 -27.59 -54.07 3.76
C GLY A 1053 -27.43 -55.59 3.84
N GLU A 1054 -28.02 -56.23 4.84
CA GLU A 1054 -28.12 -57.70 4.92
C GLU A 1054 -29.27 -58.27 4.05
N CYS A 1055 -29.84 -57.44 3.16
CA CYS A 1055 -30.87 -57.80 2.18
C CYS A 1055 -30.65 -57.00 0.88
N ALA A 1056 -31.01 -57.63 -0.25
CA ALA A 1056 -30.78 -57.18 -1.63
C ALA A 1056 -29.30 -57.15 -2.09
N SER A 1057 -28.96 -58.10 -2.98
CA SER A 1057 -27.69 -58.12 -3.71
C SER A 1057 -27.56 -56.90 -4.63
N GLY A 1058 -26.42 -56.21 -4.58
CA GLY A 1058 -26.03 -55.16 -5.54
C GLY A 1058 -25.99 -53.72 -5.01
N ALA A 1059 -26.43 -53.45 -3.77
CA ALA A 1059 -26.32 -52.10 -3.19
C ALA A 1059 -24.87 -51.76 -2.81
N SER A 1060 -24.24 -50.82 -3.52
CA SER A 1060 -22.89 -50.33 -3.19
C SER A 1060 -22.91 -49.53 -1.88
N ARG A 1061 -21.82 -49.62 -1.09
CA ARG A 1061 -21.68 -48.81 0.12
C ARG A 1061 -21.65 -47.33 -0.26
N ARG A 1062 -22.50 -46.51 0.37
CA ARG A 1062 -22.57 -45.06 0.13
C ARG A 1062 -21.18 -44.43 0.36
N PRO A 1063 -20.56 -43.76 -0.63
CA PRO A 1063 -19.16 -43.34 -0.53
C PRO A 1063 -18.94 -42.18 0.44
N TRP A 1064 -19.95 -41.32 0.63
CA TRP A 1064 -19.88 -40.20 1.58
C TRP A 1064 -21.26 -39.76 2.08
N VAL A 1065 -21.26 -39.05 3.22
CA VAL A 1065 -22.44 -38.42 3.83
C VAL A 1065 -22.03 -37.19 4.65
N LEU A 1066 -22.95 -36.25 4.84
CA LEU A 1066 -22.79 -35.14 5.79
C LEU A 1066 -23.41 -35.49 7.14
N GLY A 1067 -22.67 -35.26 8.22
CA GLY A 1067 -23.14 -35.49 9.57
C GLY A 1067 -22.70 -34.39 10.53
N LYS A 1068 -23.41 -34.26 11.65
CA LYS A 1068 -23.05 -33.35 12.76
C LYS A 1068 -22.35 -34.15 13.86
N VAL A 1069 -21.19 -33.67 14.33
CA VAL A 1069 -20.43 -34.31 15.42
C VAL A 1069 -21.16 -34.15 16.75
N MET A 1070 -21.39 -35.26 17.45
CA MET A 1070 -22.03 -35.31 18.77
C MET A 1070 -21.04 -35.61 19.89
N GLU A 1071 -20.10 -36.55 19.66
CA GLU A 1071 -19.10 -36.95 20.66
C GLU A 1071 -17.77 -37.31 19.96
N LYS A 1072 -16.64 -37.07 20.64
CA LYS A 1072 -15.33 -37.58 20.20
C LYS A 1072 -14.57 -38.19 21.38
N GLU A 1073 -13.99 -39.36 21.15
CA GLU A 1073 -13.20 -40.13 22.10
C GLU A 1073 -11.76 -40.25 21.59
N TYR A 1074 -10.77 -40.13 22.47
CA TYR A 1074 -9.37 -40.35 22.11
C TYR A 1074 -9.00 -41.84 22.24
N CYS A 1075 -8.42 -42.41 21.20
CA CYS A 1075 -8.11 -43.84 21.07
C CYS A 1075 -6.65 -44.10 20.68
N GLN A 1076 -6.14 -45.27 21.06
CA GLN A 1076 -4.83 -45.76 20.64
C GLN A 1076 -4.86 -47.25 20.26
N ALA A 1077 -4.25 -47.61 19.14
CA ALA A 1077 -4.18 -48.98 18.64
C ALA A 1077 -3.23 -49.86 19.49
N LYS A 1078 -3.80 -50.71 20.35
CA LYS A 1078 -3.02 -51.65 21.21
C LYS A 1078 -2.62 -52.97 20.54
N LYS A 1079 -3.01 -53.20 19.27
CA LYS A 1079 -2.71 -54.42 18.49
C LYS A 1079 -2.39 -54.03 17.05
N ALA A 1080 -1.39 -54.68 16.44
CA ALA A 1080 -1.01 -54.41 15.04
C ALA A 1080 -2.12 -54.79 14.05
N GLN A 1081 -2.75 -55.95 14.25
CA GLN A 1081 -4.00 -56.30 13.59
C GLN A 1081 -5.17 -55.78 14.42
N ASN A 1082 -5.92 -54.81 13.88
CA ASN A 1082 -7.10 -54.22 14.52
C ASN A 1082 -8.15 -53.79 13.49
N ARG A 1083 -9.39 -53.55 13.95
CA ARG A 1083 -10.56 -53.24 13.10
C ARG A 1083 -10.48 -51.95 12.28
N PHE A 1084 -9.51 -51.08 12.56
CA PHE A 1084 -9.28 -49.84 11.83
C PHE A 1084 -8.09 -49.95 10.84
N LYS A 1085 -7.45 -51.12 10.74
CA LYS A 1085 -6.29 -51.42 9.88
C LYS A 1085 -5.05 -50.51 10.09
N VAL A 1086 -4.99 -49.74 11.18
CA VAL A 1086 -3.85 -48.84 11.51
C VAL A 1086 -2.71 -49.58 12.24
N PRO A 1087 -1.45 -49.10 12.17
CA PRO A 1087 -0.33 -49.69 12.92
C PRO A 1087 -0.50 -49.71 14.45
N LEU A 1088 0.25 -50.58 15.14
CA LEU A 1088 0.32 -50.59 16.60
C LEU A 1088 0.92 -49.28 17.12
N GLY A 1089 0.33 -48.74 18.18
CA GLY A 1089 0.72 -47.46 18.78
C GLY A 1089 0.03 -46.23 18.18
N THR A 1090 -0.58 -46.34 16.98
CA THR A 1090 -1.26 -45.22 16.32
C THR A 1090 -2.36 -44.61 17.19
N LYS A 1091 -2.36 -43.28 17.28
CA LYS A 1091 -3.31 -42.45 18.02
C LYS A 1091 -4.34 -41.85 17.05
N PHE A 1092 -5.62 -41.96 17.38
CA PHE A 1092 -6.72 -41.51 16.54
C PHE A 1092 -7.93 -41.12 17.39
N TYR A 1093 -8.89 -40.40 16.81
CA TYR A 1093 -10.19 -40.16 17.46
C TYR A 1093 -11.25 -41.11 16.92
N ARG A 1094 -12.19 -41.51 17.80
CA ARG A 1094 -13.42 -42.21 17.44
C ARG A 1094 -14.59 -41.25 17.65
N VAL A 1095 -15.40 -41.02 16.63
CA VAL A 1095 -16.36 -39.89 16.58
C VAL A 1095 -17.78 -40.39 16.36
N LYS A 1096 -18.72 -39.96 17.21
CA LYS A 1096 -20.15 -40.16 16.97
C LYS A 1096 -20.71 -38.97 16.20
N ALA A 1097 -21.45 -39.24 15.14
CA ALA A 1097 -22.15 -38.25 14.34
C ALA A 1097 -23.60 -38.67 14.05
N VAL A 1098 -24.43 -37.70 13.69
CA VAL A 1098 -25.85 -37.86 13.31
C VAL A 1098 -26.11 -37.22 11.93
N PRO A 1099 -27.09 -37.69 11.14
CA PRO A 1099 -27.33 -37.18 9.79
C PRO A 1099 -27.71 -35.70 9.76
N TRP A 1100 -27.24 -35.00 8.72
CA TRP A 1100 -27.65 -33.64 8.44
C TRP A 1100 -28.99 -33.61 7.66
N ASN A 1101 -29.97 -32.92 8.22
CA ASN A 1101 -31.31 -32.58 7.69
C ASN A 1101 -32.37 -33.68 7.49
N LYS A 1102 -33.51 -33.48 8.18
CA LYS A 1102 -34.89 -33.57 7.65
C LYS A 1102 -35.82 -32.83 8.63
N LYS A 1103 -36.56 -31.81 8.15
CA LYS A 1103 -37.31 -30.78 8.91
C LYS A 1103 -36.43 -29.74 9.63
N VAL A 1104 -36.24 -28.58 9.01
CA VAL A 1104 -37.21 -27.48 9.17
C VAL A 1104 -37.93 -27.33 7.83
#